data_AF-A0A074W2N1-F1
#
_entry.id   AF-A0A074W2N1-F1
#
_cell.length_a   1.000
_cell.length_b   1.000
_cell.length_c   1.000
_cell.angle_alpha   90.00
_cell.angle_beta   90.00
_cell.angle_gamma   90.00
#
_symmetry.space_group_name_H-M   'P 1'
#
loop_
_entity.id
_entity.type
_entity.pdbx_description
1 polymer ?
#
loop_
_entity_poly.entity_id
_entity_poly.type
_entity_poly.pdbx_seq_one_letter_code
_entity_poly.pdbx_strand_id
1 'polypeptide(L)'
;GTGNDILKGGDWHKDRYEFEAGHGQDVVKDDGRDSKDDLNARNELGFKGAKLADAEFIRFGTDLIIKAYGSTDSVTLLGYFSDSYYSRSFNFIFDDQSVTPYIDPIWGKGSDDILTGGDGDDMLNGLNGDDILNGGAGDDILNGGNGDDILNGGVGDDILNGGAGDDILNGGTGNDFLNGGDGGKDRYEFETGHGQDVINDQAYDSQGYQFGSNDVVFKGAKLADAEFSRSGNSLVVRAYKSADSVTLLDYFIHNNYKAFIFIFDDQSISYDNVIKDYIFTQNGDGKDNVIFGWQGTDILNGGMGNDTLWGGAGNDILNGGEGNDILEGGEGYDILNGGAGNDILNGGYWHKDRYEFEAGHGKDVINDRGDDNYPENYNDLVFKGASSADAKFLRYGDDLVIQAYGSADSVTLPDYFINKYIVNRAFNFIFDDQTIIYKDILKHFTINQSGDEKDNEISGWDGKDLINGGAGNDVLGGGYGDDILNGDEGNDTLWGGAGDDVLNGDEGNDNLNGGTENDILNGGAGDDILNGDKGDDILNGGVGDDILNGGEGYDILNGGAGNDILKGGDWHKDRYEFEAGHGQDVVNDKGDNYYSESYLKKRNDLVFKGANLAEAKFLRYGDDLVIQAYGSADSVTLPEYFNYDNRYSRAFNFIFDDQTIVYEDINKHFTINQSGDEKDNVINGW
;
A
#
# COMPACT_ATOMS: atom_id res chain seq x y z
N GLY A 1 -10.81 -70.78 21.64
CA GLY A 1 -10.85 -72.10 20.97
C GLY A 1 -10.39 -71.89 19.54
N THR A 2 -10.67 -72.76 18.57
CA THR A 2 -10.43 -72.36 17.15
C THR A 2 -11.56 -71.45 16.69
N GLY A 3 -11.25 -70.22 16.29
CA GLY A 3 -12.20 -69.21 15.79
C GLY A 3 -12.37 -68.04 16.75
N ASN A 4 -12.90 -66.91 16.27
CA ASN A 4 -12.99 -65.67 17.04
C ASN A 4 -14.02 -65.77 18.17
N ASP A 5 -13.55 -65.88 19.41
CA ASP A 5 -14.37 -66.03 20.60
C ASP A 5 -14.47 -64.71 21.42
N ILE A 6 -15.54 -64.56 22.21
CA ILE A 6 -15.66 -63.50 23.22
C ILE A 6 -15.70 -64.14 24.61
N LEU A 7 -14.66 -63.89 25.40
CA LEU A 7 -14.47 -64.40 26.75
C LEU A 7 -14.91 -63.34 27.76
N LYS A 8 -15.69 -63.75 28.76
CA LYS A 8 -16.17 -62.87 29.84
C LYS A 8 -15.83 -63.48 31.19
N GLY A 9 -15.08 -62.74 32.00
CA GLY A 9 -14.73 -63.11 33.36
C GLY A 9 -15.76 -62.68 34.38
N GLY A 10 -15.53 -63.06 35.63
CA GLY A 10 -16.28 -62.56 36.76
C GLY A 10 -15.57 -61.34 37.32
N ASP A 11 -16.14 -60.15 37.11
CA ASP A 11 -15.56 -58.91 37.64
C ASP A 11 -15.13 -59.08 39.11
N TRP A 12 -13.98 -58.52 39.48
CA TRP A 12 -13.42 -58.53 40.85
C TRP A 12 -12.89 -59.88 41.36
N HIS A 13 -12.78 -60.87 40.48
CA HIS A 13 -12.12 -62.14 40.75
C HIS A 13 -10.82 -62.28 39.96
N LYS A 14 -9.98 -63.24 40.36
CA LYS A 14 -8.83 -63.64 39.57
C LYS A 14 -9.27 -64.71 38.58
N ASP A 15 -9.25 -64.35 37.32
CA ASP A 15 -9.49 -65.24 36.19
C ASP A 15 -8.21 -65.47 35.40
N ARG A 16 -8.08 -66.67 34.81
CA ARG A 16 -6.97 -67.04 33.94
C ARG A 16 -7.51 -67.47 32.58
N TYR A 17 -6.96 -66.86 31.55
CA TYR A 17 -7.28 -67.08 30.15
C TYR A 17 -6.05 -67.63 29.45
N GLU A 18 -6.21 -68.68 28.64
CA GLU A 18 -5.09 -69.33 27.94
C GLU A 18 -5.34 -69.35 26.43
N PHE A 19 -4.34 -68.88 25.68
CA PHE A 19 -4.32 -68.78 24.24
C PHE A 19 -3.15 -69.58 23.68
N GLU A 20 -3.38 -70.28 22.57
CA GLU A 20 -2.39 -71.06 21.81
C GLU A 20 -2.46 -70.65 20.34
N ALA A 21 -1.43 -70.97 19.56
CA ALA A 21 -1.44 -70.74 18.11
C ALA A 21 -2.64 -71.44 17.42
N GLY A 22 -3.31 -70.72 16.52
CA GLY A 22 -4.49 -71.17 15.79
C GLY A 22 -5.83 -70.86 16.49
N HIS A 23 -5.83 -70.06 17.56
CA HIS A 23 -7.06 -69.64 18.25
C HIS A 23 -7.84 -68.53 17.53
N GLY A 24 -7.24 -67.78 16.60
CA GLY A 24 -7.92 -66.71 15.87
C GLY A 24 -7.87 -65.35 16.59
N GLN A 25 -8.88 -64.51 16.37
CA GLN A 25 -8.98 -63.17 16.95
C GLN A 25 -10.00 -63.16 18.09
N ASP A 26 -9.52 -63.32 19.30
CA ASP A 26 -10.35 -63.43 20.49
C ASP A 26 -10.50 -62.08 21.20
N VAL A 27 -11.61 -61.89 21.90
CA VAL A 27 -11.88 -60.70 22.71
C VAL A 27 -12.10 -61.11 24.15
N VAL A 28 -11.37 -60.50 25.09
CA VAL A 28 -11.60 -60.68 26.53
C VAL A 28 -12.24 -59.41 27.08
N LYS A 29 -13.34 -59.60 27.82
CA LYS A 29 -14.00 -58.54 28.59
C LYS A 29 -14.08 -58.97 30.05
N ASP A 30 -13.25 -58.37 30.88
CA ASP A 30 -13.16 -58.70 32.30
C ASP A 30 -12.50 -57.56 33.08
N ASP A 31 -13.12 -57.16 34.17
CA ASP A 31 -12.61 -56.17 35.11
C ASP A 31 -11.99 -56.90 36.31
N GLY A 32 -10.66 -57.02 36.35
CA GLY A 32 -9.96 -57.72 37.42
C GLY A 32 -9.94 -56.94 38.74
N ARG A 33 -9.50 -57.60 39.82
CA ARG A 33 -9.29 -56.96 41.12
C ARG A 33 -7.87 -56.40 41.23
N ASP A 34 -7.70 -55.10 41.03
CA ASP A 34 -6.42 -54.45 41.32
C ASP A 34 -6.34 -53.98 42.78
N SER A 35 -5.29 -54.39 43.46
CA SER A 35 -4.92 -53.93 44.79
C SER A 35 -3.41 -53.73 44.76
N LYS A 36 -2.95 -52.48 44.94
CA LYS A 36 -1.54 -52.07 44.96
C LYS A 36 -0.62 -52.96 45.81
N ASP A 37 -1.21 -53.67 46.79
CA ASP A 37 -0.50 -54.55 47.73
C ASP A 37 -0.56 -56.07 47.40
N ASP A 38 -1.27 -56.53 46.35
CA ASP A 38 -1.39 -57.96 46.02
C ASP A 38 -1.47 -58.24 44.51
N LEU A 39 -0.30 -58.22 43.84
CA LEU A 39 -0.13 -58.58 42.42
C LEU A 39 -0.64 -60.00 42.08
N ASN A 40 -0.82 -60.89 43.08
CA ASN A 40 -1.35 -62.23 42.85
C ASN A 40 -2.86 -62.26 42.63
N ALA A 41 -3.58 -61.15 42.83
CA ALA A 41 -5.03 -61.03 42.67
C ALA A 41 -5.47 -60.61 41.25
N ARG A 42 -4.52 -60.20 40.39
CA ARG A 42 -4.77 -59.81 38.98
C ARG A 42 -5.13 -61.02 38.12
N ASN A 43 -5.84 -60.74 37.02
CA ASN A 43 -6.13 -61.71 35.98
C ASN A 43 -4.85 -62.14 35.26
N GLU A 44 -4.85 -63.35 34.72
CA GLU A 44 -3.72 -63.91 33.97
C GLU A 44 -4.13 -64.15 32.52
N LEU A 45 -3.36 -63.63 31.58
CA LEU A 45 -3.51 -63.87 30.15
C LEU A 45 -2.27 -64.66 29.67
N GLY A 46 -2.43 -65.98 29.51
CA GLY A 46 -1.36 -66.89 29.12
C GLY A 46 -1.29 -67.12 27.62
N PHE A 47 -0.11 -66.94 27.03
CA PHE A 47 0.21 -67.22 25.63
C PHE A 47 1.17 -68.41 25.55
N LYS A 48 0.60 -69.62 25.52
CA LYS A 48 1.37 -70.85 25.55
C LYS A 48 1.98 -71.18 24.19
N GLY A 49 3.30 -71.37 24.16
CA GLY A 49 4.08 -71.56 22.93
C GLY A 49 4.59 -70.25 22.30
N ALA A 50 4.27 -69.09 22.88
CA ALA A 50 4.78 -67.79 22.47
C ALA A 50 5.91 -67.31 23.38
N LYS A 51 6.83 -66.53 22.82
CA LYS A 51 7.83 -65.76 23.57
C LYS A 51 7.46 -64.28 23.55
N LEU A 52 7.80 -63.52 24.60
CA LEU A 52 7.49 -62.09 24.62
C LEU A 52 8.11 -61.35 23.43
N ALA A 53 9.34 -61.69 23.05
CA ALA A 53 10.05 -61.03 21.94
C ALA A 53 9.36 -61.21 20.57
N ASP A 54 8.45 -62.18 20.46
CA ASP A 54 7.68 -62.47 19.26
C ASP A 54 6.24 -61.88 19.33
N ALA A 55 5.93 -61.13 20.39
CA ALA A 55 4.61 -60.55 20.65
C ALA A 55 4.53 -59.05 20.31
N GLU A 56 3.48 -58.64 19.60
CA GLU A 56 3.16 -57.23 19.33
C GLU A 56 2.00 -56.76 20.23
N PHE A 57 2.16 -55.59 20.86
CA PHE A 57 1.11 -54.92 21.64
C PHE A 57 0.66 -53.67 20.88
N ILE A 58 -0.62 -53.58 20.56
CA ILE A 58 -1.20 -52.56 19.70
C ILE A 58 -2.36 -51.89 20.43
N ARG A 59 -2.27 -50.59 20.66
CA ARG A 59 -3.40 -49.80 21.18
C ARG A 59 -4.36 -49.45 20.05
N PHE A 60 -5.66 -49.70 20.23
CA PHE A 60 -6.71 -49.26 19.32
C PHE A 60 -7.82 -48.58 20.12
N GLY A 61 -7.82 -47.23 20.13
CA GLY A 61 -8.71 -46.44 20.99
C GLY A 61 -8.44 -46.71 22.48
N THR A 62 -9.45 -47.22 23.19
CA THR A 62 -9.37 -47.63 24.60
C THR A 62 -8.94 -49.08 24.79
N ASP A 63 -8.72 -49.84 23.72
CA ASP A 63 -8.53 -51.28 23.77
C ASP A 63 -7.04 -51.64 23.54
N LEU A 64 -6.60 -52.76 24.12
CA LEU A 64 -5.27 -53.34 23.87
C LEU A 64 -5.42 -54.60 23.02
N ILE A 65 -4.73 -54.67 21.89
CA ILE A 65 -4.66 -55.84 21.00
C ILE A 65 -3.28 -56.46 21.13
N ILE A 66 -3.22 -57.76 21.41
CA ILE A 66 -1.97 -58.51 21.60
C ILE A 66 -1.87 -59.58 20.53
N LYS A 67 -0.79 -59.59 19.74
CA LYS A 67 -0.51 -60.63 18.74
C LYS A 67 0.72 -61.41 19.17
N ALA A 68 0.56 -62.67 19.59
CA ALA A 68 1.65 -63.46 20.18
C ALA A 68 2.21 -64.58 19.27
N TYR A 69 1.62 -64.83 18.09
CA TYR A 69 1.95 -65.99 17.23
C TYR A 69 2.24 -65.63 15.76
N GLY A 70 2.61 -64.37 15.49
CA GLY A 70 2.63 -63.82 14.13
C GLY A 70 1.22 -63.46 13.64
N SER A 71 1.13 -62.59 12.64
CA SER A 71 0.04 -61.64 12.35
C SER A 71 -1.42 -62.14 12.22
N THR A 72 -1.71 -63.42 12.39
CA THR A 72 -3.04 -64.00 12.19
C THR A 72 -3.85 -64.21 13.46
N ASP A 73 -3.20 -64.44 14.61
CA ASP A 73 -3.88 -64.63 15.91
C ASP A 73 -3.72 -63.39 16.79
N SER A 74 -4.79 -62.98 17.48
CA SER A 74 -4.77 -61.83 18.38
C SER A 74 -5.73 -61.98 19.54
N VAL A 75 -5.42 -61.31 20.65
CA VAL A 75 -6.35 -61.14 21.77
C VAL A 75 -6.58 -59.66 22.01
N THR A 76 -7.84 -59.23 21.96
CA THR A 76 -8.25 -57.85 22.28
C THR A 76 -8.79 -57.78 23.70
N LEU A 77 -8.17 -56.95 24.54
CA LEU A 77 -8.69 -56.55 25.84
C LEU A 77 -9.48 -55.24 25.68
N LEU A 78 -10.81 -55.33 25.78
CA LEU A 78 -11.68 -54.16 25.64
C LEU A 78 -11.54 -53.23 26.83
N GLY A 79 -11.39 -51.94 26.57
CA GLY A 79 -11.32 -50.90 27.59
C GLY A 79 -10.06 -50.94 28.44
N TYR A 80 -9.02 -51.68 28.04
CA TYR A 80 -7.74 -51.80 28.76
C TYR A 80 -7.13 -50.45 29.14
N PHE A 81 -7.26 -49.44 28.27
CA PHE A 81 -6.76 -48.08 28.51
C PHE A 81 -7.83 -47.11 29.02
N SER A 82 -8.99 -47.59 29.49
CA SER A 82 -10.02 -46.74 30.08
C SER A 82 -9.56 -46.16 31.44
N ASP A 83 -10.23 -45.11 31.92
CA ASP A 83 -9.90 -44.41 33.19
C ASP A 83 -10.16 -45.25 34.45
N SER A 84 -10.71 -46.46 34.30
CA SER A 84 -10.92 -47.40 35.40
C SER A 84 -9.65 -48.24 35.60
N TYR A 85 -8.94 -48.05 36.70
CA TYR A 85 -7.77 -48.85 37.09
C TYR A 85 -8.03 -50.37 37.07
N TYR A 86 -9.28 -50.79 37.30
CA TYR A 86 -9.69 -52.19 37.23
C TYR A 86 -9.54 -52.83 35.85
N SER A 87 -9.68 -52.05 34.77
CA SER A 87 -9.58 -52.52 33.38
C SER A 87 -8.15 -52.92 32.96
N ARG A 88 -7.14 -52.57 33.78
CA ARG A 88 -5.69 -52.80 33.53
C ARG A 88 -5.14 -54.03 34.28
N SER A 89 -5.98 -54.77 34.98
CA SER A 89 -5.58 -55.80 35.96
C SER A 89 -5.13 -57.14 35.32
N PHE A 90 -4.25 -57.15 34.31
CA PHE A 90 -3.75 -58.37 33.67
C PHE A 90 -2.23 -58.56 33.83
N ASN A 91 -1.82 -59.79 34.11
CA ASN A 91 -0.47 -60.29 33.93
C ASN A 91 -0.41 -61.09 32.62
N PHE A 92 0.55 -60.78 31.75
CA PHE A 92 0.77 -61.52 30.51
C PHE A 92 1.84 -62.58 30.74
N ILE A 93 1.51 -63.84 30.49
CA ILE A 93 2.39 -64.98 30.76
C ILE A 93 2.78 -65.59 29.42
N PHE A 94 4.06 -65.47 29.06
CA PHE A 94 4.67 -66.15 27.91
C PHE A 94 5.51 -67.34 28.39
N ASP A 95 5.93 -68.20 27.46
CA ASP A 95 6.73 -69.39 27.80
C ASP A 95 8.12 -69.04 28.36
N ASP A 96 8.67 -67.88 27.98
CA ASP A 96 10.00 -67.42 28.37
C ASP A 96 9.99 -66.47 29.58
N GLN A 97 8.95 -65.64 29.72
CA GLN A 97 8.80 -64.73 30.85
C GLN A 97 7.35 -64.28 31.09
N SER A 98 7.09 -63.74 32.27
CA SER A 98 5.83 -63.05 32.57
C SER A 98 6.07 -61.55 32.57
N VAL A 99 5.20 -60.79 31.90
CA VAL A 99 5.23 -59.34 31.86
C VAL A 99 3.95 -58.79 32.45
N THR A 100 4.11 -57.80 33.31
CA THR A 100 3.02 -56.95 33.77
C THR A 100 3.27 -55.59 33.12
N PRO A 101 2.50 -55.17 32.09
CA PRO A 101 2.61 -53.84 31.48
C PRO A 101 1.96 -52.87 32.44
N TYR A 102 2.73 -52.59 33.46
CA TYR A 102 2.67 -51.41 34.26
C TYR A 102 3.92 -50.67 33.82
N ILE A 103 3.78 -49.73 32.87
CA ILE A 103 4.48 -48.47 33.13
C ILE A 103 3.63 -47.91 34.26
N ASP A 104 4.03 -48.22 35.49
CA ASP A 104 3.36 -47.70 36.65
C ASP A 104 3.75 -46.23 36.67
N PRO A 105 2.83 -45.27 36.45
CA PRO A 105 3.22 -43.90 36.55
C PRO A 105 3.84 -43.66 37.93
N ILE A 106 5.06 -43.14 37.96
CA ILE A 106 5.72 -42.74 39.20
C ILE A 106 5.05 -41.44 39.62
N TRP A 107 4.25 -41.52 40.68
CA TRP A 107 3.56 -40.36 41.24
C TRP A 107 4.35 -39.75 42.39
N GLY A 108 4.52 -38.43 42.32
CA GLY A 108 4.81 -37.58 43.45
C GLY A 108 3.62 -37.43 44.39
N LYS A 109 3.68 -36.40 45.21
CA LYS A 109 2.75 -36.00 46.26
C LYS A 109 2.43 -34.52 46.06
N GLY A 110 1.68 -33.93 46.98
CA GLY A 110 1.39 -32.49 46.93
C GLY A 110 2.50 -31.61 47.52
N SER A 111 3.76 -32.02 47.41
CA SER A 111 4.95 -31.33 47.94
C SER A 111 6.15 -31.66 47.06
N ASP A 112 7.15 -30.77 47.03
CA ASP A 112 8.41 -30.93 46.28
C ASP A 112 8.98 -32.35 46.35
N ASP A 113 9.05 -33.02 45.20
CA ASP A 113 9.49 -34.39 45.04
C ASP A 113 10.69 -34.49 44.08
N ILE A 114 11.42 -35.61 44.18
CA ILE A 114 12.43 -36.00 43.20
C ILE A 114 12.06 -37.37 42.67
N LEU A 115 11.70 -37.45 41.39
CA LEU A 115 11.27 -38.66 40.70
C LEU A 115 12.36 -39.10 39.71
N THR A 116 12.50 -40.42 39.54
CA THR A 116 13.47 -41.01 38.60
C THR A 116 12.88 -42.27 37.97
N GLY A 117 12.81 -42.32 36.64
CA GLY A 117 12.33 -43.46 35.85
C GLY A 117 13.35 -44.59 35.79
N GLY A 118 14.51 -44.31 35.20
CA GLY A 118 15.61 -45.27 35.08
C GLY A 118 15.84 -45.70 33.63
N ASP A 119 15.87 -47.01 33.38
CA ASP A 119 15.98 -47.55 32.01
C ASP A 119 14.59 -48.05 31.57
N GLY A 120 14.24 -47.84 30.29
CA GLY A 120 12.95 -48.15 29.69
C GLY A 120 12.03 -46.93 29.63
N ASP A 121 10.92 -47.07 28.89
CA ASP A 121 9.93 -45.99 28.70
C ASP A 121 9.11 -45.79 30.00
N ASP A 122 9.31 -44.67 30.68
CA ASP A 122 8.72 -44.35 31.98
C ASP A 122 7.68 -43.22 31.89
N MET A 123 6.81 -43.14 32.92
CA MET A 123 5.84 -42.05 33.05
C MET A 123 5.90 -41.45 34.46
N LEU A 124 6.29 -40.19 34.57
CA LEU A 124 6.48 -39.49 35.85
C LEU A 124 5.45 -38.36 36.00
N ASN A 125 4.90 -38.20 37.21
CA ASN A 125 3.90 -37.17 37.51
C ASN A 125 4.21 -36.51 38.87
N GLY A 126 4.65 -35.25 38.88
CA GLY A 126 5.02 -34.49 40.08
C GLY A 126 3.83 -34.14 40.97
N LEU A 127 2.77 -33.58 40.36
CA LEU A 127 1.53 -33.08 40.97
C LEU A 127 1.58 -31.63 41.45
N ASN A 128 1.87 -31.37 42.72
CA ASN A 128 2.00 -30.01 43.23
C ASN A 128 3.32 -29.91 44.00
N GLY A 129 3.96 -28.74 43.97
CA GLY A 129 5.26 -28.52 44.58
C GLY A 129 6.30 -28.29 43.50
N ASP A 130 7.49 -27.85 43.89
CA ASP A 130 8.58 -27.62 42.95
C ASP A 130 9.33 -28.95 42.77
N ASP A 131 8.97 -29.70 41.72
CA ASP A 131 9.37 -31.09 41.53
C ASP A 131 10.59 -31.24 40.60
N ILE A 132 11.39 -32.28 40.81
CA ILE A 132 12.49 -32.68 39.91
C ILE A 132 12.19 -34.06 39.32
N LEU A 133 11.91 -34.12 38.03
CA LEU A 133 11.61 -35.35 37.30
C LEU A 133 12.79 -35.72 36.39
N ASN A 134 13.26 -36.96 36.48
CA ASN A 134 14.32 -37.49 35.62
C ASN A 134 13.83 -38.77 34.94
N GLY A 135 13.66 -38.76 33.62
CA GLY A 135 13.22 -39.92 32.84
C GLY A 135 14.28 -41.02 32.86
N GLY A 136 15.42 -40.75 32.24
CA GLY A 136 16.56 -41.65 32.22
C GLY A 136 16.88 -42.09 30.81
N ALA A 137 16.75 -43.37 30.49
CA ALA A 137 16.93 -43.87 29.14
C ALA A 137 15.66 -44.60 28.70
N GLY A 138 15.14 -44.34 27.50
CA GLY A 138 13.81 -44.77 27.06
C GLY A 138 13.04 -43.57 26.54
N ASP A 139 11.89 -43.81 25.91
CA ASP A 139 11.01 -42.74 25.45
C ASP A 139 10.03 -42.39 26.58
N ASP A 140 10.35 -41.35 27.35
CA ASP A 140 9.69 -41.04 28.64
C ASP A 140 8.58 -39.99 28.53
N ILE A 141 7.63 -40.01 29.47
CA ILE A 141 6.59 -38.97 29.63
C ILE A 141 6.69 -38.35 31.02
N LEU A 142 7.08 -37.08 31.09
CA LEU A 142 7.24 -36.33 32.34
C LEU A 142 6.17 -35.24 32.43
N ASN A 143 5.41 -35.23 33.53
CA ASN A 143 4.45 -34.17 33.86
C ASN A 143 4.81 -33.54 35.21
N GLY A 144 5.23 -32.28 35.22
CA GLY A 144 5.57 -31.53 36.44
C GLY A 144 4.34 -31.30 37.30
N GLY A 145 3.40 -30.48 36.83
CA GLY A 145 2.13 -30.24 37.50
C GLY A 145 1.99 -28.77 37.88
N ASN A 146 1.82 -28.45 39.16
CA ASN A 146 1.83 -27.06 39.65
C ASN A 146 3.08 -26.82 40.51
N GLY A 147 3.81 -25.76 40.24
CA GLY A 147 5.07 -25.45 40.92
C GLY A 147 6.14 -25.11 39.89
N ASP A 148 7.29 -24.64 40.35
CA ASP A 148 8.42 -24.36 39.47
C ASP A 148 9.24 -25.67 39.30
N ASP A 149 8.98 -26.42 38.24
CA ASP A 149 9.45 -27.79 38.07
C ASP A 149 10.75 -27.89 37.24
N ILE A 150 11.53 -28.95 37.45
CA ILE A 150 12.71 -29.31 36.64
C ILE A 150 12.51 -30.68 36.01
N LEU A 151 12.35 -30.73 34.69
CA LEU A 151 12.14 -31.96 33.92
C LEU A 151 13.37 -32.28 33.06
N ASN A 152 13.96 -33.45 33.27
CA ASN A 152 15.04 -33.99 32.44
C ASN A 152 14.57 -35.29 31.78
N GLY A 153 14.42 -35.32 30.45
CA GLY A 153 14.04 -36.52 29.69
C GLY A 153 15.14 -37.57 29.74
N GLY A 154 16.27 -37.29 29.09
CA GLY A 154 17.47 -38.10 29.17
C GLY A 154 17.88 -38.64 27.80
N VAL A 155 17.77 -39.95 27.58
CA VAL A 155 18.11 -40.59 26.30
C VAL A 155 16.87 -41.25 25.74
N GLY A 156 16.39 -40.80 24.58
CA GLY A 156 15.18 -41.33 23.94
C GLY A 156 14.35 -40.18 23.39
N ASP A 157 13.25 -40.47 22.71
CA ASP A 157 12.34 -39.44 22.21
C ASP A 157 11.29 -39.14 23.31
N ASP A 158 11.53 -38.09 24.10
CA ASP A 158 10.79 -37.80 25.33
C ASP A 158 9.63 -36.79 25.15
N ILE A 159 8.63 -36.84 26.04
CA ILE A 159 7.53 -35.86 26.14
C ILE A 159 7.57 -35.21 27.53
N LEU A 160 7.85 -33.90 27.58
CA LEU A 160 7.93 -33.13 28.81
C LEU A 160 6.81 -32.07 28.86
N ASN A 161 6.00 -32.11 29.91
CA ASN A 161 4.99 -31.09 30.22
C ASN A 161 5.30 -30.46 31.58
N GLY A 162 5.72 -29.20 31.60
CA GLY A 162 6.01 -28.45 32.83
C GLY A 162 4.76 -28.28 33.69
N GLY A 163 3.76 -27.59 33.15
CA GLY A 163 2.46 -27.41 33.79
C GLY A 163 2.23 -25.95 34.13
N ALA A 164 2.07 -25.62 35.41
CA ALA A 164 1.86 -24.25 35.87
C ALA A 164 2.97 -23.84 36.82
N GLY A 165 3.77 -22.85 36.42
CA GLY A 165 4.93 -22.35 37.16
C GLY A 165 6.03 -21.95 36.20
N ASP A 166 7.15 -21.47 36.71
CA ASP A 166 8.34 -21.17 35.90
C ASP A 166 9.20 -22.45 35.79
N ASP A 167 9.03 -23.22 34.71
CA ASP A 167 9.59 -24.56 34.60
C ASP A 167 10.94 -24.60 33.84
N ILE A 168 11.78 -25.59 34.14
CA ILE A 168 13.02 -25.89 33.40
C ILE A 168 12.88 -27.25 32.72
N LEU A 169 12.87 -27.25 31.38
CA LEU A 169 12.72 -28.45 30.57
C LEU A 169 14.00 -28.73 29.76
N ASN A 170 14.52 -29.94 29.90
CA ASN A 170 15.66 -30.45 29.14
C ASN A 170 15.33 -31.86 28.61
N GLY A 171 15.09 -31.96 27.31
CA GLY A 171 14.77 -33.23 26.65
C GLY A 171 15.94 -34.23 26.71
N GLY A 172 17.17 -33.75 26.50
CA GLY A 172 18.34 -34.61 26.45
C GLY A 172 18.64 -35.04 25.03
N THR A 173 19.08 -36.29 24.82
CA THR A 173 19.35 -36.79 23.46
C THR A 173 18.13 -37.51 22.90
N GLY A 174 17.63 -37.08 21.75
CA GLY A 174 16.40 -37.65 21.21
C GLY A 174 15.82 -36.78 20.11
N ASN A 175 14.54 -36.93 19.83
CA ASN A 175 13.75 -35.87 19.24
C ASN A 175 12.59 -35.61 20.19
N ASP A 176 12.75 -34.60 21.03
CA ASP A 176 11.90 -34.43 22.19
C ASP A 176 10.75 -33.46 21.92
N PHE A 177 9.65 -33.63 22.65
CA PHE A 177 8.51 -32.71 22.66
C PHE A 177 8.38 -32.02 24.01
N LEU A 178 8.59 -30.70 24.05
CA LEU A 178 8.62 -29.90 25.26
C LEU A 178 7.46 -28.89 25.26
N ASN A 179 6.71 -28.87 26.36
CA ASN A 179 5.58 -27.97 26.58
C ASN A 179 5.71 -27.35 27.98
N GLY A 180 5.88 -26.02 28.04
CA GLY A 180 6.02 -25.27 29.29
C GLY A 180 4.71 -25.28 30.07
N GLY A 181 3.62 -24.94 29.39
CA GLY A 181 2.27 -25.04 29.94
C GLY A 181 1.67 -23.66 30.17
N ASP A 182 0.89 -23.50 31.23
CA ASP A 182 0.09 -22.29 31.46
C ASP A 182 0.69 -21.41 32.56
N GLY A 183 1.09 -20.19 32.19
CA GLY A 183 1.13 -19.05 33.12
C GLY A 183 2.45 -18.79 33.85
N GLY A 184 3.56 -19.36 33.40
CA GLY A 184 4.90 -19.03 33.90
C GLY A 184 5.91 -18.72 32.80
N LYS A 185 7.14 -18.45 33.24
CA LYS A 185 8.32 -18.19 32.41
C LYS A 185 9.19 -19.42 32.32
N ASP A 186 9.02 -20.15 31.24
CA ASP A 186 9.68 -21.44 31.09
C ASP A 186 11.06 -21.29 30.45
N ARG A 187 11.92 -22.25 30.78
CA ARG A 187 13.31 -22.34 30.33
C ARG A 187 13.56 -23.68 29.67
N TYR A 188 13.89 -23.64 28.39
CA TYR A 188 14.24 -24.80 27.58
C TYR A 188 15.76 -24.88 27.40
N GLU A 189 16.38 -26.00 27.74
CA GLU A 189 17.84 -26.16 27.66
C GLU A 189 18.25 -27.19 26.61
N PHE A 190 19.13 -26.76 25.71
CA PHE A 190 19.65 -27.59 24.62
C PHE A 190 21.18 -27.62 24.64
N GLU A 191 21.75 -28.77 24.28
CA GLU A 191 23.19 -28.98 24.04
C GLU A 191 23.40 -29.66 22.69
N THR A 192 24.66 -29.79 22.24
CA THR A 192 24.95 -30.52 21.00
C THR A 192 24.67 -32.01 21.16
N GLY A 193 24.06 -32.63 20.13
CA GLY A 193 23.64 -34.02 20.15
C GLY A 193 22.26 -34.25 20.74
N HIS A 194 21.51 -33.19 21.05
CA HIS A 194 20.12 -33.28 21.50
C HIS A 194 19.14 -33.67 20.41
N GLY A 195 19.51 -33.57 19.12
CA GLY A 195 18.66 -33.97 18.00
C GLY A 195 17.67 -32.90 17.57
N GLN A 196 16.45 -33.29 17.17
CA GLN A 196 15.46 -32.39 16.55
C GLN A 196 14.24 -32.20 17.44
N ASP A 197 14.32 -31.23 18.34
CA ASP A 197 13.34 -31.02 19.38
C ASP A 197 12.24 -30.04 18.96
N VAL A 198 11.08 -30.18 19.58
CA VAL A 198 9.89 -29.36 19.32
C VAL A 198 9.43 -28.72 20.62
N ILE A 199 9.30 -27.39 20.61
CA ILE A 199 8.67 -26.61 21.68
C ILE A 199 7.26 -26.23 21.24
N ASN A 200 6.28 -26.62 22.04
CA ASN A 200 4.89 -26.20 21.88
C ASN A 200 4.45 -25.39 23.10
N ASP A 201 4.80 -24.11 23.11
CA ASP A 201 4.57 -23.27 24.29
C ASP A 201 4.32 -21.80 23.96
N GLN A 202 3.60 -21.08 24.83
CA GLN A 202 3.14 -19.70 24.65
C GLN A 202 3.74 -18.75 25.71
N ALA A 203 4.57 -17.79 25.29
CA ALA A 203 5.15 -16.78 26.17
C ALA A 203 4.33 -15.46 26.14
N TYR A 204 3.87 -14.94 27.30
CA TYR A 204 2.99 -13.77 27.35
C TYR A 204 3.70 -12.41 27.20
N ASP A 205 3.30 -11.62 26.19
CA ASP A 205 3.64 -10.21 26.03
C ASP A 205 2.68 -9.53 25.03
N SER A 206 1.60 -8.86 25.45
CA SER A 206 1.61 -7.40 25.66
C SER A 206 0.21 -6.93 26.11
N GLN A 207 0.15 -6.15 27.20
CA GLN A 207 -1.05 -5.51 27.78
C GLN A 207 -2.15 -6.39 28.43
N GLY A 208 -1.84 -7.03 29.57
CA GLY A 208 -2.93 -7.51 30.43
C GLY A 208 -2.54 -8.03 31.81
N TYR A 209 -1.67 -9.06 31.86
CA TYR A 209 -1.15 -9.65 33.09
C TYR A 209 0.22 -10.26 32.76
N GLN A 210 1.31 -9.62 33.19
CA GLN A 210 2.68 -9.99 32.82
C GLN A 210 3.10 -11.33 33.44
N PHE A 211 3.45 -12.30 32.59
CA PHE A 211 4.45 -13.34 32.88
C PHE A 211 5.34 -13.38 31.62
N GLY A 212 6.52 -12.78 31.69
CA GLY A 212 7.32 -12.37 30.53
C GLY A 212 7.86 -13.48 29.62
N SER A 213 8.91 -13.18 28.86
CA SER A 213 9.43 -14.07 27.81
C SER A 213 10.02 -15.39 28.34
N ASN A 214 9.80 -16.48 27.58
CA ASN A 214 10.38 -17.79 27.84
C ASN A 214 11.82 -17.86 27.30
N ASP A 215 12.69 -18.57 28.00
CA ASP A 215 14.11 -18.68 27.68
C ASP A 215 14.36 -19.95 26.86
N VAL A 216 15.01 -19.82 25.71
CA VAL A 216 15.54 -20.95 24.93
C VAL A 216 17.06 -20.87 24.97
N VAL A 217 17.68 -21.79 25.71
CA VAL A 217 19.11 -21.72 26.03
C VAL A 217 19.89 -22.76 25.25
N PHE A 218 20.84 -22.28 24.44
CA PHE A 218 21.76 -23.11 23.66
C PHE A 218 23.15 -23.10 24.32
N LYS A 219 23.39 -24.07 25.22
CA LYS A 219 24.65 -24.17 25.96
C LYS A 219 25.78 -24.62 25.04
N GLY A 220 26.90 -23.90 25.04
CA GLY A 220 28.05 -24.23 24.19
C GLY A 220 27.90 -23.74 22.74
N ALA A 221 26.79 -23.09 22.38
CA ALA A 221 26.61 -22.43 21.10
C ALA A 221 26.98 -20.93 21.18
N LYS A 222 27.36 -20.37 20.04
CA LYS A 222 27.50 -18.92 19.85
C LYS A 222 26.48 -18.46 18.83
N LEU A 223 25.93 -17.26 18.99
CA LEU A 223 24.93 -16.75 18.04
C LEU A 223 25.47 -16.71 16.60
N ALA A 224 26.75 -16.40 16.39
CA ALA A 224 27.36 -16.35 15.06
C ALA A 224 27.35 -17.71 14.33
N ASP A 225 27.13 -18.81 15.06
CA ASP A 225 27.00 -20.16 14.52
C ASP A 225 25.52 -20.59 14.36
N ALA A 226 24.58 -19.77 14.84
CA ALA A 226 23.15 -20.06 14.83
C ALA A 226 22.45 -19.58 13.54
N GLU A 227 21.52 -20.40 13.06
CA GLU A 227 20.64 -20.09 11.92
C GLU A 227 19.18 -20.08 12.40
N PHE A 228 18.46 -19.00 12.09
CA PHE A 228 17.03 -18.85 12.32
C PHE A 228 16.33 -18.98 10.97
N SER A 229 15.40 -19.92 10.85
CA SER A 229 14.71 -20.21 9.60
C SER A 229 13.22 -20.45 9.84
N ARG A 230 12.38 -20.08 8.88
CA ARG A 230 10.93 -20.29 8.95
C ARG A 230 10.55 -21.60 8.25
N SER A 231 9.65 -22.37 8.87
CA SER A 231 9.04 -23.56 8.29
C SER A 231 7.53 -23.53 8.51
N GLY A 232 6.79 -23.11 7.49
CA GLY A 232 5.37 -22.77 7.64
C GLY A 232 5.18 -21.66 8.68
N ASN A 233 4.40 -21.94 9.73
CA ASN A 233 4.19 -21.00 10.84
C ASN A 233 5.20 -21.15 11.98
N SER A 234 6.14 -22.10 11.88
CA SER A 234 7.08 -22.42 12.95
C SER A 234 8.46 -21.81 12.71
N LEU A 235 9.14 -21.45 13.79
CA LEU A 235 10.54 -21.03 13.77
C LEU A 235 11.44 -22.24 14.03
N VAL A 236 12.45 -22.44 13.20
CA VAL A 236 13.46 -23.49 13.37
C VAL A 236 14.82 -22.84 13.62
N VAL A 237 15.41 -23.16 14.76
CA VAL A 237 16.71 -22.66 15.19
C VAL A 237 17.75 -23.78 15.13
N ARG A 238 18.85 -23.58 14.39
CA ARG A 238 20.00 -24.50 14.35
C ARG A 238 21.22 -23.81 14.94
N ALA A 239 21.56 -24.14 16.19
CA ALA A 239 22.57 -23.41 16.95
C ALA A 239 24.01 -23.99 16.85
N TYR A 240 24.16 -25.25 16.46
CA TYR A 240 25.41 -26.02 16.67
C TYR A 240 26.18 -26.38 15.39
N LYS A 241 25.78 -25.89 14.21
CA LYS A 241 26.32 -26.33 12.90
C LYS A 241 26.27 -27.86 12.69
N SER A 242 25.35 -28.52 13.40
CA SER A 242 25.03 -29.94 13.29
C SER A 242 23.63 -30.10 12.67
N ALA A 243 23.12 -31.33 12.66
CA ALA A 243 21.73 -31.59 12.30
C ALA A 243 20.74 -31.25 13.43
N ASP A 244 21.25 -30.87 14.61
CA ASP A 244 20.43 -30.55 15.78
C ASP A 244 19.64 -29.26 15.53
N SER A 245 18.37 -29.25 15.92
CA SER A 245 17.48 -28.11 15.71
C SER A 245 16.39 -28.05 16.76
N VAL A 246 15.94 -26.84 17.09
CA VAL A 246 14.76 -26.62 17.93
C VAL A 246 13.68 -25.96 17.08
N THR A 247 12.50 -26.56 17.03
CA THR A 247 11.34 -26.05 16.32
C THR A 247 10.33 -25.47 17.30
N LEU A 248 10.07 -24.16 17.22
CA LEU A 248 9.04 -23.48 18.00
C LEU A 248 7.77 -23.40 17.16
N LEU A 249 6.73 -24.12 17.59
CA LEU A 249 5.47 -24.21 16.85
C LEU A 249 4.71 -22.88 16.85
N ASP A 250 4.15 -22.56 15.68
CA ASP A 250 3.26 -21.42 15.46
C ASP A 250 3.84 -20.05 15.88
N TYR A 251 5.18 -19.93 15.88
CA TYR A 251 5.91 -18.71 16.22
C TYR A 251 5.48 -17.48 15.39
N PHE A 252 5.14 -17.68 14.12
CA PHE A 252 4.78 -16.60 13.19
C PHE A 252 3.28 -16.32 13.07
N ILE A 253 2.42 -17.02 13.83
CA ILE A 253 0.98 -16.72 13.82
C ILE A 253 0.73 -15.41 14.58
N HIS A 254 0.01 -14.49 13.95
CA HIS A 254 -0.38 -13.20 14.52
C HIS A 254 -1.29 -13.36 15.74
N ASN A 255 -0.69 -13.51 16.92
CA ASN A 255 -1.28 -13.31 18.25
C ASN A 255 -0.14 -13.08 19.27
N ASN A 256 -0.30 -12.11 20.16
CA ASN A 256 0.73 -11.52 21.05
C ASN A 256 1.25 -12.46 22.18
N TYR A 257 1.51 -13.74 21.91
CA TYR A 257 1.77 -14.74 22.96
C TYR A 257 2.98 -15.65 22.68
N LYS A 258 4.01 -15.17 21.96
CA LYS A 258 5.20 -15.97 21.60
C LYS A 258 6.52 -15.21 21.72
N ALA A 259 6.70 -14.45 22.79
CA ALA A 259 7.96 -13.77 23.07
C ALA A 259 9.02 -14.72 23.67
N PHE A 260 9.92 -15.28 22.86
CA PHE A 260 11.06 -16.08 23.33
C PHE A 260 12.35 -15.24 23.36
N ILE A 261 13.19 -15.49 24.37
CA ILE A 261 14.57 -15.00 24.43
C ILE A 261 15.49 -16.17 24.11
N PHE A 262 16.26 -16.04 23.03
CA PHE A 262 17.25 -17.04 22.64
C PHE A 262 18.59 -16.70 23.30
N ILE A 263 19.10 -17.57 24.17
CA ILE A 263 20.29 -17.35 24.98
C ILE A 263 21.43 -18.25 24.48
N PHE A 264 22.52 -17.63 24.07
CA PHE A 264 23.78 -18.28 23.68
C PHE A 264 24.89 -17.94 24.70
N ASP A 265 26.02 -18.64 24.64
CA ASP A 265 27.15 -18.40 25.56
C ASP A 265 27.73 -16.98 25.45
N ASP A 266 27.59 -16.34 24.28
CA ASP A 266 28.16 -15.03 23.97
C ASP A 266 27.15 -13.86 24.03
N GLN A 267 25.86 -14.11 23.77
CA GLN A 267 24.82 -13.08 23.74
C GLN A 267 23.40 -13.67 23.78
N SER A 268 22.41 -12.79 23.95
CA SER A 268 20.99 -13.13 23.91
C SER A 268 20.26 -12.33 22.84
N ILE A 269 19.26 -12.93 22.21
CA ILE A 269 18.36 -12.30 21.24
C ILE A 269 16.95 -12.27 21.83
N SER A 270 16.36 -11.07 21.92
CA SER A 270 14.95 -10.91 22.29
C SER A 270 14.03 -11.08 21.08
N TYR A 271 12.73 -11.23 21.34
CA TYR A 271 11.69 -11.18 20.32
C TYR A 271 11.79 -9.96 19.38
N ASP A 272 11.98 -8.76 19.94
CA ASP A 272 12.16 -7.52 19.16
C ASP A 272 13.40 -7.55 18.26
N ASN A 273 14.49 -8.19 18.71
CA ASN A 273 15.67 -8.39 17.88
C ASN A 273 15.38 -9.34 16.72
N VAL A 274 14.57 -10.39 16.92
CA VAL A 274 14.14 -11.27 15.82
C VAL A 274 13.33 -10.50 14.78
N ILE A 275 12.39 -9.65 15.21
CA ILE A 275 11.58 -8.81 14.29
C ILE A 275 12.48 -7.89 13.45
N LYS A 276 13.45 -7.25 14.11
CA LYS A 276 14.21 -6.15 13.52
C LYS A 276 15.42 -6.60 12.70
N ASP A 277 16.12 -7.63 13.19
CA ASP A 277 17.47 -7.97 12.70
C ASP A 277 17.47 -9.21 11.80
N TYR A 278 16.34 -9.92 11.66
CA TYR A 278 16.20 -11.13 10.86
C TYR A 278 15.17 -10.97 9.75
N ILE A 279 15.44 -11.64 8.63
CA ILE A 279 14.58 -11.67 7.46
C ILE A 279 14.13 -13.10 7.23
N PHE A 280 12.82 -13.31 7.10
CA PHE A 280 12.25 -14.64 6.86
C PHE A 280 11.73 -14.75 5.44
N THR A 281 12.07 -15.85 4.78
CA THR A 281 11.61 -16.13 3.41
C THR A 281 10.54 -17.21 3.40
N GLN A 282 9.46 -16.95 2.68
CA GLN A 282 8.45 -17.95 2.33
C GLN A 282 8.38 -18.10 0.82
N ASN A 283 8.37 -19.34 0.37
CA ASN A 283 8.27 -19.67 -1.04
C ASN A 283 7.00 -20.49 -1.26
N GLY A 284 6.21 -20.07 -2.24
CA GLY A 284 5.13 -20.83 -2.79
C GLY A 284 5.63 -21.97 -3.68
N ASP A 285 4.67 -22.62 -4.34
CA ASP A 285 4.87 -23.72 -5.26
C ASP A 285 4.39 -23.36 -6.67
N GLY A 286 3.93 -24.34 -7.44
CA GLY A 286 3.42 -24.13 -8.81
C GLY A 286 1.90 -23.98 -8.88
N LYS A 287 1.25 -23.60 -7.77
CA LYS A 287 -0.20 -23.44 -7.64
C LYS A 287 -0.50 -22.06 -7.08
N ASP A 288 -1.75 -21.64 -7.25
CA ASP A 288 -2.33 -20.49 -6.55
C ASP A 288 -2.11 -20.61 -5.02
N ASN A 289 -1.26 -19.76 -4.47
CA ASN A 289 -0.84 -19.74 -3.08
C ASN A 289 -1.39 -18.53 -2.34
N VAL A 290 -1.54 -18.69 -1.03
CA VAL A 290 -1.89 -17.62 -0.10
C VAL A 290 -0.79 -17.58 0.95
N ILE A 291 0.01 -16.52 0.93
CA ILE A 291 1.20 -16.37 1.78
C ILE A 291 1.06 -15.11 2.64
N PHE A 292 1.24 -15.29 3.96
CA PHE A 292 1.22 -14.21 4.94
C PHE A 292 2.60 -14.04 5.56
N GLY A 293 3.15 -12.83 5.48
CA GLY A 293 4.31 -12.39 6.23
C GLY A 293 4.01 -12.25 7.72
N TRP A 294 4.97 -11.70 8.43
CA TRP A 294 4.96 -11.47 9.87
C TRP A 294 5.00 -9.95 10.12
N GLN A 295 5.43 -9.55 11.32
CA GLN A 295 5.56 -8.14 11.71
C GLN A 295 6.99 -7.60 11.55
N GLY A 296 7.91 -8.41 11.00
CA GLY A 296 9.28 -8.04 10.71
C GLY A 296 9.48 -7.93 9.21
N THR A 297 10.72 -7.83 8.74
CA THR A 297 10.98 -7.86 7.30
C THR A 297 10.83 -9.28 6.75
N ASP A 298 9.93 -9.46 5.80
CA ASP A 298 9.66 -10.72 5.12
C ASP A 298 10.05 -10.67 3.62
N ILE A 299 10.42 -11.84 3.09
CA ILE A 299 10.54 -12.07 1.65
C ILE A 299 9.50 -13.12 1.27
N LEU A 300 8.50 -12.71 0.51
CA LEU A 300 7.41 -13.57 0.07
C LEU A 300 7.53 -13.81 -1.44
N ASN A 301 7.61 -15.08 -1.84
CA ASN A 301 7.71 -15.47 -3.24
C ASN A 301 6.50 -16.36 -3.59
N GLY A 302 5.62 -15.93 -4.50
CA GLY A 302 4.46 -16.68 -4.96
C GLY A 302 4.86 -17.89 -5.80
N GLY A 303 5.58 -17.65 -6.89
CA GLY A 303 6.10 -18.72 -7.75
C GLY A 303 5.36 -18.78 -9.07
N MET A 304 4.70 -19.91 -9.37
CA MET A 304 3.79 -19.99 -10.53
C MET A 304 2.36 -20.14 -10.02
N GLY A 305 1.40 -19.52 -10.68
CA GLY A 305 -0.01 -19.55 -10.27
C GLY A 305 -0.53 -18.13 -10.05
N ASN A 306 -1.81 -17.99 -9.73
CA ASN A 306 -2.34 -16.69 -9.31
C ASN A 306 -2.26 -16.62 -7.79
N ASP A 307 -1.23 -15.97 -7.29
CA ASP A 307 -0.86 -15.95 -5.89
C ASP A 307 -1.43 -14.72 -5.18
N THR A 308 -1.63 -14.83 -3.87
CA THR A 308 -1.96 -13.70 -3.00
C THR A 308 -0.97 -13.61 -1.85
N LEU A 309 -0.25 -12.49 -1.79
CA LEU A 309 0.83 -12.24 -0.85
C LEU A 309 0.46 -11.05 0.03
N TRP A 310 0.58 -11.21 1.35
CA TRP A 310 0.41 -10.14 2.34
C TRP A 310 1.70 -9.98 3.15
N GLY A 311 2.41 -8.85 3.03
CA GLY A 311 3.63 -8.54 3.78
C GLY A 311 3.35 -8.40 5.26
N GLY A 312 2.48 -7.45 5.62
CA GLY A 312 2.08 -7.22 7.00
C GLY A 312 2.68 -5.93 7.53
N ALA A 313 3.52 -6.03 8.56
CA ALA A 313 4.24 -4.87 9.08
C ALA A 313 5.74 -5.13 8.93
N GLY A 314 6.51 -4.11 8.62
CA GLY A 314 7.92 -4.27 8.29
C GLY A 314 8.21 -3.74 6.89
N ASN A 315 9.48 -3.75 6.51
CA ASN A 315 9.85 -3.38 5.14
C ASN A 315 10.00 -4.68 4.35
N ASP A 316 8.98 -5.04 3.58
CA ASP A 316 8.84 -6.36 2.99
C ASP A 316 9.23 -6.41 1.51
N ILE A 317 9.53 -7.61 1.01
CA ILE A 317 9.77 -7.87 -0.41
C ILE A 317 8.77 -8.92 -0.88
N LEU A 318 7.86 -8.53 -1.76
CA LEU A 318 6.83 -9.40 -2.33
C LEU A 318 7.12 -9.62 -3.81
N ASN A 319 7.29 -10.89 -4.20
CA ASN A 319 7.46 -11.31 -5.58
C ASN A 319 6.32 -12.25 -5.98
N GLY A 320 5.44 -11.83 -6.88
CA GLY A 320 4.33 -12.65 -7.39
C GLY A 320 4.85 -13.84 -8.20
N GLY A 321 5.45 -13.57 -9.34
CA GLY A 321 6.10 -14.59 -10.17
C GLY A 321 5.42 -14.72 -11.53
N GLU A 322 4.98 -15.92 -11.93
CA GLU A 322 4.17 -16.12 -13.14
C GLU A 322 2.69 -16.29 -12.78
N GLY A 323 1.81 -15.51 -13.38
CA GLY A 323 0.36 -15.57 -13.16
C GLY A 323 -0.20 -14.20 -12.83
N ASN A 324 -1.51 -14.07 -12.60
CA ASN A 324 -2.10 -12.79 -12.21
C ASN A 324 -2.16 -12.72 -10.68
N ASP A 325 -1.22 -12.02 -10.08
CA ASP A 325 -0.99 -12.03 -8.64
C ASP A 325 -1.62 -10.82 -7.94
N ILE A 326 -1.86 -10.96 -6.63
CA ILE A 326 -2.29 -9.88 -5.75
C ILE A 326 -1.26 -9.72 -4.64
N LEU A 327 -0.59 -8.57 -4.60
CA LEU A 327 0.45 -8.24 -3.62
C LEU A 327 -0.03 -7.08 -2.74
N GLU A 328 -0.01 -7.29 -1.44
CA GLU A 328 -0.36 -6.31 -0.41
C GLU A 328 0.84 -6.14 0.54
N GLY A 329 1.57 -5.03 0.43
CA GLY A 329 2.76 -4.73 1.26
C GLY A 329 2.39 -4.57 2.73
N GLY A 330 1.64 -3.51 3.05
CA GLY A 330 1.12 -3.24 4.38
C GLY A 330 1.74 -1.99 5.00
N GLU A 331 2.36 -2.13 6.16
CA GLU A 331 2.97 -1.02 6.90
C GLU A 331 4.49 -1.07 6.78
N GLY A 332 5.09 -0.13 6.04
CA GLY A 332 6.54 0.00 5.95
C GLY A 332 6.96 0.50 4.58
N TYR A 333 8.26 0.37 4.28
CA TYR A 333 8.77 0.56 2.93
C TYR A 333 8.84 -0.79 2.23
N ASP A 334 7.88 -1.07 1.36
CA ASP A 334 7.76 -2.35 0.72
C ASP A 334 8.28 -2.33 -0.72
N ILE A 335 8.79 -3.47 -1.17
CA ILE A 335 9.20 -3.70 -2.55
C ILE A 335 8.28 -4.74 -3.17
N LEU A 336 7.44 -4.32 -4.11
CA LEU A 336 6.46 -5.17 -4.77
C LEU A 336 6.86 -5.40 -6.23
N ASN A 337 6.93 -6.67 -6.63
CA ASN A 337 7.21 -7.12 -7.98
C ASN A 337 6.16 -8.16 -8.37
N GLY A 338 5.21 -7.77 -9.23
CA GLY A 338 4.17 -8.67 -9.72
C GLY A 338 4.76 -9.85 -10.51
N GLY A 339 5.70 -9.56 -11.41
CA GLY A 339 6.27 -10.54 -12.32
C GLY A 339 5.47 -10.61 -13.61
N ALA A 340 5.35 -11.79 -14.22
CA ALA A 340 4.67 -11.98 -15.48
C ALA A 340 3.18 -12.24 -15.30
N GLY A 341 2.32 -11.31 -15.72
CA GLY A 341 0.89 -11.49 -15.58
C GLY A 341 0.07 -10.23 -15.83
N ASN A 342 -1.02 -10.09 -15.10
CA ASN A 342 -1.70 -8.80 -14.96
C ASN A 342 -1.99 -8.69 -13.48
N ASP A 343 -1.06 -8.04 -12.78
CA ASP A 343 -0.99 -8.12 -11.33
C ASP A 343 -1.67 -6.92 -10.67
N ILE A 344 -2.06 -7.09 -9.40
CA ILE A 344 -2.57 -6.00 -8.57
C ILE A 344 -1.58 -5.81 -7.42
N LEU A 345 -1.01 -4.61 -7.33
CA LEU A 345 0.02 -4.27 -6.35
C LEU A 345 -0.45 -3.10 -5.49
N ASN A 346 -0.48 -3.31 -4.17
CA ASN A 346 -0.88 -2.34 -3.17
C ASN A 346 0.23 -2.28 -2.12
N GLY A 347 0.93 -1.15 -1.99
CA GLY A 347 2.01 -0.99 -1.02
C GLY A 347 1.49 -0.72 0.38
N GLY A 348 0.40 0.05 0.50
CA GLY A 348 -0.25 0.32 1.78
C GLY A 348 -0.78 1.74 1.84
N TYR A 349 -0.79 2.31 3.04
CA TYR A 349 -1.14 3.71 3.22
C TYR A 349 -0.04 4.44 4.01
N TRP A 350 0.22 5.69 3.63
CA TRP A 350 1.05 6.67 4.36
C TRP A 350 2.55 6.42 4.38
N HIS A 351 3.03 5.34 3.78
CA HIS A 351 4.44 5.05 3.61
C HIS A 351 4.83 5.15 2.15
N LYS A 352 6.14 5.22 1.92
CA LYS A 352 6.71 5.14 0.59
C LYS A 352 6.88 3.68 0.23
N ASP A 353 6.47 3.31 -0.97
CA ASP A 353 6.70 1.97 -1.51
C ASP A 353 7.42 1.99 -2.85
N ARG A 354 7.95 0.82 -3.24
CA ARG A 354 8.66 0.62 -4.50
C ARG A 354 8.01 -0.50 -5.30
N TYR A 355 7.69 -0.19 -6.56
CA TYR A 355 7.12 -1.12 -7.52
C TYR A 355 8.13 -1.37 -8.63
N GLU A 356 8.41 -2.64 -8.91
CA GLU A 356 9.37 -3.02 -9.94
C GLU A 356 8.68 -3.64 -11.14
N PHE A 357 8.94 -3.09 -12.33
CA PHE A 357 8.29 -3.48 -13.58
C PHE A 357 9.32 -3.70 -14.70
N GLU A 358 9.25 -4.85 -15.36
CA GLU A 358 10.16 -5.27 -16.43
C GLU A 358 9.38 -5.66 -17.70
N ALA A 359 10.09 -5.86 -18.81
CA ALA A 359 9.47 -6.33 -20.05
C ALA A 359 8.88 -7.74 -19.89
N GLY A 360 7.66 -7.96 -20.38
CA GLY A 360 6.93 -9.21 -20.23
C GLY A 360 6.14 -9.35 -18.92
N HIS A 361 6.09 -8.30 -18.10
CA HIS A 361 5.26 -8.27 -16.89
C HIS A 361 3.75 -8.14 -17.19
N GLY A 362 3.37 -7.79 -18.42
CA GLY A 362 1.98 -7.67 -18.84
C GLY A 362 1.32 -6.39 -18.32
N LYS A 363 0.05 -6.44 -17.88
CA LYS A 363 -0.74 -5.24 -17.59
C LYS A 363 -1.09 -5.12 -16.13
N ASP A 364 -0.21 -4.48 -15.38
CA ASP A 364 -0.32 -4.37 -13.93
C ASP A 364 -1.11 -3.15 -13.50
N VAL A 365 -1.72 -3.26 -12.33
CA VAL A 365 -2.44 -2.19 -11.66
C VAL A 365 -1.78 -1.93 -10.31
N ILE A 366 -1.33 -0.71 -10.09
CA ILE A 366 -0.82 -0.29 -8.79
C ILE A 366 -1.89 0.56 -8.11
N ASN A 367 -2.50 0.02 -7.07
CA ASN A 367 -3.50 0.73 -6.29
C ASN A 367 -2.94 1.20 -4.95
N ASP A 368 -1.97 2.10 -5.08
CA ASP A 368 -1.32 2.78 -3.97
C ASP A 368 -1.50 4.29 -4.02
N ARG A 369 -1.53 4.91 -2.84
CA ARG A 369 -1.65 6.35 -2.63
C ARG A 369 -0.42 6.83 -1.87
N GLY A 370 0.53 7.40 -2.60
CA GLY A 370 1.60 8.21 -1.99
C GLY A 370 1.02 9.47 -1.32
N ASP A 371 1.81 10.12 -0.45
CA ASP A 371 1.47 11.40 0.17
C ASP A 371 2.24 12.54 -0.51
N ASP A 372 1.53 13.43 -1.20
CA ASP A 372 2.11 14.54 -1.96
C ASP A 372 2.70 15.66 -1.09
N ASN A 373 2.27 15.73 0.17
CA ASN A 373 2.74 16.74 1.13
C ASN A 373 4.18 16.50 1.57
N TYR A 374 4.65 15.26 1.50
CA TYR A 374 5.96 14.82 1.99
C TYR A 374 6.74 14.13 0.87
N PRO A 375 7.75 14.79 0.26
CA PRO A 375 8.56 14.20 -0.81
C PRO A 375 9.22 12.86 -0.46
N GLU A 376 9.48 12.61 0.81
CA GLU A 376 9.96 11.33 1.34
C GLU A 376 8.95 10.18 1.20
N ASN A 377 7.66 10.49 1.02
CA ASN A 377 6.54 9.55 0.89
C ASN A 377 6.07 9.37 -0.57
N TYR A 378 6.84 9.86 -1.54
CA TYR A 378 6.54 9.61 -2.96
C TYR A 378 6.92 8.18 -3.32
N ASN A 379 5.95 7.44 -3.82
CA ASN A 379 6.16 6.06 -4.28
C ASN A 379 7.13 6.03 -5.47
N ASP A 380 7.91 4.97 -5.57
CA ASP A 380 8.84 4.77 -6.68
C ASP A 380 8.29 3.68 -7.60
N LEU A 381 7.95 4.06 -8.84
CA LEU A 381 7.65 3.11 -9.91
C LEU A 381 8.87 2.95 -10.81
N VAL A 382 9.46 1.76 -10.82
CA VAL A 382 10.76 1.47 -11.44
C VAL A 382 10.58 0.63 -12.68
N PHE A 383 10.97 1.19 -13.83
CA PHE A 383 10.99 0.52 -15.13
C PHE A 383 12.41 0.06 -15.47
N LYS A 384 12.79 -1.14 -15.04
CA LYS A 384 14.16 -1.65 -15.23
C LYS A 384 14.45 -2.02 -16.68
N GLY A 385 15.51 -1.44 -17.25
CA GLY A 385 15.88 -1.70 -18.64
C GLY A 385 15.10 -0.87 -19.67
N ALA A 386 14.22 0.03 -19.22
CA ALA A 386 13.54 1.01 -20.07
C ALA A 386 14.28 2.35 -20.08
N SER A 387 14.23 3.02 -21.23
CA SER A 387 14.60 4.42 -21.39
C SER A 387 13.35 5.29 -21.29
N SER A 388 13.42 6.42 -20.59
CA SER A 388 12.31 7.36 -20.43
C SER A 388 11.77 7.88 -21.77
N ALA A 389 12.62 7.95 -22.80
CA ALA A 389 12.23 8.38 -24.15
C ALA A 389 11.31 7.38 -24.89
N ASP A 390 11.32 6.11 -24.48
CA ASP A 390 10.47 5.06 -25.07
C ASP A 390 9.12 4.94 -24.32
N ALA A 391 9.02 5.55 -23.14
CA ALA A 391 7.83 5.49 -22.31
C ALA A 391 6.71 6.41 -22.83
N LYS A 392 5.49 5.87 -22.87
CA LYS A 392 4.27 6.64 -23.17
C LYS A 392 3.42 6.74 -21.93
N PHE A 393 3.01 7.96 -21.60
CA PHE A 393 2.08 8.26 -20.53
C PHE A 393 0.74 8.60 -21.18
N LEU A 394 -0.28 7.81 -20.87
CA LEU A 394 -1.58 7.85 -21.54
C LEU A 394 -2.67 8.04 -20.48
N ARG A 395 -3.60 8.96 -20.72
CA ARG A 395 -4.79 9.11 -19.89
C ARG A 395 -5.92 8.24 -20.43
N TYR A 396 -6.59 7.50 -19.56
CA TYR A 396 -7.80 6.76 -19.89
C TYR A 396 -8.87 7.03 -18.82
N GLY A 397 -9.78 7.97 -19.12
CA GLY A 397 -10.67 8.52 -18.10
C GLY A 397 -9.87 9.23 -17.01
N ASP A 398 -9.96 8.74 -15.78
CA ASP A 398 -9.25 9.27 -14.62
C ASP A 398 -7.92 8.54 -14.33
N ASP A 399 -7.62 7.48 -15.09
CA ASP A 399 -6.46 6.62 -14.87
C ASP A 399 -5.25 7.08 -15.69
N LEU A 400 -4.05 6.93 -15.12
CA LEU A 400 -2.78 7.06 -15.84
C LEU A 400 -2.27 5.67 -16.23
N VAL A 401 -2.05 5.45 -17.52
CA VAL A 401 -1.47 4.22 -18.08
C VAL A 401 -0.09 4.52 -18.63
N ILE A 402 0.93 3.85 -18.11
CA ILE A 402 2.32 3.97 -18.56
C ILE A 402 2.70 2.75 -19.39
N GLN A 403 3.23 2.97 -20.60
CA GLN A 403 3.74 1.93 -21.51
C GLN A 403 5.24 2.16 -21.75
N ALA A 404 6.11 1.45 -21.04
CA ALA A 404 7.56 1.59 -21.14
C ALA A 404 8.25 0.58 -22.08
N TYR A 405 7.59 -0.55 -22.38
CA TYR A 405 8.15 -1.64 -23.20
C TYR A 405 7.31 -1.93 -24.47
N GLY A 406 6.62 -0.91 -24.99
CA GLY A 406 5.63 -1.05 -26.06
C GLY A 406 4.21 -1.30 -25.51
N SER A 407 3.28 -1.76 -26.36
CA SER A 407 1.86 -1.87 -25.98
C SER A 407 1.46 -3.22 -25.37
N ALA A 408 2.39 -4.16 -25.26
CA ALA A 408 2.14 -5.46 -24.64
C ALA A 408 2.12 -5.35 -23.11
N ASP A 409 3.02 -4.51 -22.57
CA ASP A 409 3.20 -4.30 -21.15
C ASP A 409 2.78 -2.87 -20.76
N SER A 410 2.07 -2.73 -19.64
CA SER A 410 1.66 -1.42 -19.12
C SER A 410 1.44 -1.45 -17.62
N VAL A 411 1.68 -0.32 -16.96
CA VAL A 411 1.28 -0.10 -15.57
C VAL A 411 0.14 0.91 -15.54
N THR A 412 -0.93 0.57 -14.85
CA THR A 412 -2.08 1.46 -14.62
C THR A 412 -2.06 1.98 -13.20
N LEU A 413 -2.12 3.30 -13.04
CA LEU A 413 -2.38 4.01 -11.79
C LEU A 413 -3.82 4.52 -11.82
N PRO A 414 -4.76 3.86 -11.14
CA PRO A 414 -6.17 4.24 -11.16
C PRO A 414 -6.42 5.62 -10.53
N ASP A 415 -7.43 6.36 -10.96
CA ASP A 415 -7.82 7.65 -10.35
C ASP A 415 -6.67 8.69 -10.24
N TYR A 416 -5.62 8.57 -11.05
CA TYR A 416 -4.42 9.41 -10.98
C TYR A 416 -4.73 10.89 -11.22
N PHE A 417 -5.69 11.20 -12.08
CA PHE A 417 -6.07 12.56 -12.46
C PHE A 417 -7.22 13.15 -11.63
N ILE A 418 -7.74 12.43 -10.63
CA ILE A 418 -8.82 12.95 -9.78
C ILE A 418 -8.24 13.91 -8.73
N ASN A 419 -8.38 15.21 -8.97
CA ASN A 419 -8.06 16.22 -7.97
C ASN A 419 -9.19 16.36 -6.93
N LYS A 420 -9.13 15.56 -5.86
CA LYS A 420 -10.06 15.66 -4.73
C LYS A 420 -9.26 15.79 -3.45
N TYR A 421 -9.26 16.99 -2.85
CA TYR A 421 -8.79 17.53 -1.55
C TYR A 421 -8.14 16.64 -0.45
N ILE A 422 -7.82 15.36 -0.67
CA ILE A 422 -7.51 14.38 0.37
C ILE A 422 -6.32 13.47 0.01
N VAL A 423 -5.94 13.24 -1.25
CA VAL A 423 -4.75 12.40 -1.57
C VAL A 423 -4.39 12.47 -3.07
N ASN A 424 -3.27 13.10 -3.42
CA ASN A 424 -2.69 13.00 -4.76
C ASN A 424 -1.81 11.74 -4.84
N ARG A 425 -1.94 10.96 -5.92
CA ARG A 425 -1.07 9.80 -6.18
C ARG A 425 0.35 10.28 -6.55
N ALA A 426 1.18 10.51 -5.55
CA ALA A 426 2.54 10.99 -5.75
C ALA A 426 3.49 9.84 -6.12
N PHE A 427 3.87 9.75 -7.39
CA PHE A 427 4.81 8.76 -7.92
C PHE A 427 6.03 9.43 -8.56
N ASN A 428 7.22 8.90 -8.27
CA ASN A 428 8.40 9.09 -9.07
C ASN A 428 8.46 7.95 -10.11
N PHE A 429 8.75 8.30 -11.36
CA PHE A 429 8.98 7.31 -12.42
C PHE A 429 10.49 7.18 -12.65
N ILE A 430 11.02 5.99 -12.39
CA ILE A 430 12.46 5.72 -12.43
C ILE A 430 12.76 4.85 -13.66
N PHE A 431 13.54 5.40 -14.58
CA PHE A 431 14.07 4.72 -15.77
C PHE A 431 15.59 4.59 -15.66
N ASP A 432 16.21 3.81 -16.54
CA ASP A 432 17.68 3.60 -16.54
C ASP A 432 18.46 4.89 -16.86
N ASP A 433 17.86 5.81 -17.62
CA ASP A 433 18.47 7.05 -18.09
C ASP A 433 18.19 8.25 -17.18
N GLN A 434 17.03 8.30 -16.52
CA GLN A 434 16.65 9.37 -15.61
C GLN A 434 15.53 8.99 -14.63
N THR A 435 15.35 9.83 -13.60
CA THR A 435 14.19 9.82 -12.72
C THR A 435 13.34 11.04 -12.99
N ILE A 436 12.07 10.82 -13.31
CA ILE A 436 11.04 11.87 -13.39
C ILE A 436 10.37 11.92 -12.02
N ILE A 437 10.65 12.97 -11.26
CA ILE A 437 10.05 13.15 -9.94
C ILE A 437 8.62 13.68 -10.05
N TYR A 438 7.78 13.38 -9.05
CA TYR A 438 6.36 13.76 -9.06
C TYR A 438 6.10 15.24 -9.45
N LYS A 439 6.87 16.18 -8.88
CA LYS A 439 6.72 17.62 -9.14
C LYS A 439 7.09 18.04 -10.56
N ASP A 440 7.96 17.29 -11.22
CA ASP A 440 8.36 17.58 -12.58
C ASP A 440 7.33 17.03 -13.58
N ILE A 441 6.46 16.10 -13.15
CA ILE A 441 5.36 15.60 -13.97
C ILE A 441 4.43 16.75 -14.38
N LEU A 442 4.08 17.61 -13.40
CA LEU A 442 3.17 18.75 -13.63
C LEU A 442 3.69 19.75 -14.67
N LYS A 443 5.01 19.76 -14.93
CA LYS A 443 5.65 20.72 -15.86
C LYS A 443 5.98 20.14 -17.23
N HIS A 444 6.20 18.84 -17.32
CA HIS A 444 6.75 18.21 -18.53
C HIS A 444 5.73 17.37 -19.30
N PHE A 445 4.59 17.05 -18.69
CA PHE A 445 3.55 16.25 -19.34
C PHE A 445 2.40 17.14 -19.75
N THR A 446 2.12 17.12 -21.05
CA THR A 446 0.89 17.68 -21.59
C THR A 446 -0.15 16.58 -21.70
N ILE A 447 -1.28 16.75 -21.02
CA ILE A 447 -2.41 15.84 -21.16
C ILE A 447 -3.33 16.35 -22.26
N ASN A 448 -3.56 15.52 -23.28
CA ASN A 448 -4.44 15.86 -24.38
C ASN A 448 -5.86 15.33 -24.12
N GLN A 449 -6.85 16.21 -24.16
CA GLN A 449 -8.28 15.89 -24.10
C GLN A 449 -8.99 16.46 -25.33
N SER A 450 -10.03 15.76 -25.78
CA SER A 450 -10.83 16.18 -26.92
C SER A 450 -12.28 15.82 -26.69
N GLY A 451 -13.18 16.75 -26.94
CA GLY A 451 -14.61 16.54 -26.98
C GLY A 451 -15.10 15.93 -28.29
N ASP A 452 -16.42 15.92 -28.47
CA ASP A 452 -17.13 15.41 -29.63
C ASP A 452 -17.99 16.49 -30.30
N GLU A 453 -18.97 16.10 -31.13
CA GLU A 453 -19.85 17.07 -31.83
C GLU A 453 -21.00 17.61 -30.95
N LYS A 454 -20.92 17.50 -29.63
CA LYS A 454 -21.96 17.95 -28.69
C LYS A 454 -21.35 18.86 -27.64
N ASP A 455 -22.21 19.64 -26.99
CA ASP A 455 -21.89 20.35 -25.76
C ASP A 455 -21.19 19.44 -24.74
N ASN A 456 -19.96 19.76 -24.39
CA ASN A 456 -19.07 19.03 -23.51
C ASN A 456 -18.66 19.87 -22.30
N GLU A 457 -18.38 19.21 -21.18
CA GLU A 457 -17.81 19.83 -19.99
C GLU A 457 -16.50 19.08 -19.69
N ILE A 458 -15.37 19.74 -19.88
CA ILE A 458 -14.03 19.14 -19.78
C ILE A 458 -13.19 19.97 -18.82
N SER A 459 -12.59 19.32 -17.83
CA SER A 459 -11.63 19.94 -16.91
C SER A 459 -10.26 19.29 -17.05
N GLY A 460 -9.23 20.12 -16.99
CA GLY A 460 -7.83 19.74 -16.94
C GLY A 460 -7.42 19.16 -15.59
N TRP A 461 -6.13 18.90 -15.45
CA TRP A 461 -5.46 18.47 -14.25
C TRP A 461 -4.63 19.63 -13.67
N ASP A 462 -3.69 19.35 -12.76
CA ASP A 462 -2.88 20.37 -12.07
C ASP A 462 -1.58 20.72 -12.81
N GLY A 463 -1.38 20.14 -13.99
CA GLY A 463 -0.23 20.40 -14.85
C GLY A 463 -0.72 20.67 -16.26
N LYS A 464 0.20 21.07 -17.15
CA LYS A 464 -0.12 21.51 -18.52
C LYS A 464 -1.13 20.60 -19.24
N ASP A 465 -2.23 21.19 -19.69
CA ASP A 465 -3.27 20.52 -20.48
C ASP A 465 -3.36 21.07 -21.92
N LEU A 466 -3.82 20.22 -22.82
CA LEU A 466 -4.30 20.60 -24.15
C LEU A 466 -5.72 20.07 -24.31
N ILE A 467 -6.71 20.95 -24.24
CA ILE A 467 -8.14 20.63 -24.29
C ILE A 467 -8.71 21.18 -25.60
N ASN A 468 -9.44 20.34 -26.33
CA ASN A 468 -10.17 20.73 -27.53
C ASN A 468 -11.65 20.43 -27.33
N GLY A 469 -12.53 21.41 -27.47
CA GLY A 469 -13.98 21.28 -27.31
C GLY A 469 -14.60 20.42 -28.41
N GLY A 470 -14.25 20.72 -29.66
CA GLY A 470 -14.78 20.00 -30.82
C GLY A 470 -15.88 20.79 -31.50
N ALA A 471 -17.12 20.30 -31.47
CA ALA A 471 -18.23 21.11 -31.95
C ALA A 471 -19.36 21.09 -30.93
N GLY A 472 -20.13 22.17 -30.84
CA GLY A 472 -21.14 22.33 -29.80
C GLY A 472 -20.79 23.52 -28.91
N ASN A 473 -21.57 23.74 -27.85
CA ASN A 473 -21.27 24.81 -26.90
C ASN A 473 -20.60 24.19 -25.68
N ASP A 474 -19.29 24.30 -25.62
CA ASP A 474 -18.42 23.59 -24.71
C ASP A 474 -18.03 24.44 -23.50
N VAL A 475 -17.70 23.75 -22.43
CA VAL A 475 -17.31 24.33 -21.14
C VAL A 475 -15.97 23.71 -20.75
N LEU A 476 -14.89 24.47 -20.94
CA LEU A 476 -13.51 24.00 -20.80
C LEU A 476 -12.83 24.72 -19.64
N GLY A 477 -12.14 23.98 -18.78
CA GLY A 477 -11.32 24.54 -17.70
C GLY A 477 -9.93 23.92 -17.68
N GLY A 478 -8.87 24.74 -17.65
CA GLY A 478 -7.48 24.32 -17.55
C GLY A 478 -7.14 23.88 -16.13
N GLY A 479 -7.22 24.80 -15.18
CA GLY A 479 -7.02 24.52 -13.76
C GLY A 479 -5.72 25.14 -13.26
N TYR A 480 -4.71 24.32 -13.00
CA TYR A 480 -3.35 24.80 -12.70
C TYR A 480 -2.41 24.34 -13.80
N GLY A 481 -1.38 25.13 -14.09
CA GLY A 481 -0.40 24.83 -15.13
C GLY A 481 -0.60 25.72 -16.35
N ASP A 482 0.36 25.69 -17.28
CA ASP A 482 0.29 26.53 -18.49
C ASP A 482 -0.52 25.79 -19.57
N ASP A 483 -1.81 26.08 -19.69
CA ASP A 483 -2.77 25.29 -20.45
C ASP A 483 -3.04 25.82 -21.86
N ILE A 484 -3.55 24.95 -22.74
CA ILE A 484 -4.06 25.32 -24.06
C ILE A 484 -5.48 24.82 -24.21
N LEU A 485 -6.44 25.74 -24.36
CA LEU A 485 -7.86 25.45 -24.48
C LEU A 485 -8.34 25.94 -25.85
N ASN A 486 -8.92 25.05 -26.65
CA ASN A 486 -9.53 25.38 -27.95
C ASN A 486 -11.03 25.07 -27.87
N GLY A 487 -11.88 26.07 -28.09
CA GLY A 487 -13.34 25.94 -28.18
C GLY A 487 -13.76 25.22 -29.45
N ASP A 488 -13.12 25.54 -30.58
CA ASP A 488 -13.40 25.06 -31.93
C ASP A 488 -14.74 25.61 -32.50
N GLU A 489 -15.76 24.79 -32.79
CA GLU A 489 -17.04 25.28 -33.37
C GLU A 489 -18.15 25.40 -32.31
N GLY A 490 -18.67 26.60 -32.07
CA GLY A 490 -19.86 26.86 -31.26
C GLY A 490 -19.63 27.96 -30.24
N ASN A 491 -20.58 28.19 -29.33
CA ASN A 491 -20.46 29.26 -28.35
C ASN A 491 -19.89 28.72 -27.04
N ASP A 492 -18.60 28.87 -26.83
CA ASP A 492 -17.87 28.17 -25.80
C ASP A 492 -17.60 29.02 -24.57
N THR A 493 -17.30 28.37 -23.45
CA THR A 493 -16.84 29.01 -22.23
C THR A 493 -15.54 28.37 -21.75
N LEU A 494 -14.47 29.15 -21.74
CA LEU A 494 -13.10 28.71 -21.43
C LEU A 494 -12.58 29.42 -20.19
N TRP A 495 -12.02 28.68 -19.24
CA TRP A 495 -11.28 29.20 -18.08
C TRP A 495 -9.87 28.63 -18.05
N GLY A 496 -8.84 29.47 -18.18
CA GLY A 496 -7.44 29.07 -18.05
C GLY A 496 -7.14 28.60 -16.62
N GLY A 497 -7.25 29.53 -15.68
CA GLY A 497 -7.07 29.25 -14.25
C GLY A 497 -5.79 29.91 -13.73
N ALA A 498 -4.81 29.11 -13.34
CA ALA A 498 -3.53 29.62 -12.86
C ALA A 498 -2.37 29.04 -13.67
N GLY A 499 -1.58 29.91 -14.29
CA GLY A 499 -0.51 29.53 -15.23
C GLY A 499 -0.50 30.48 -16.42
N ASP A 500 0.53 30.43 -17.25
CA ASP A 500 0.53 31.24 -18.48
C ASP A 500 -0.30 30.49 -19.56
N ASP A 501 -1.59 30.80 -19.69
CA ASP A 501 -2.55 30.03 -20.49
C ASP A 501 -2.75 30.56 -21.91
N VAL A 502 -3.20 29.69 -22.83
CA VAL A 502 -3.64 30.05 -24.19
C VAL A 502 -5.06 29.56 -24.44
N LEU A 503 -5.99 30.49 -24.59
CA LEU A 503 -7.40 30.23 -24.85
C LEU A 503 -7.77 30.67 -26.26
N ASN A 504 -8.36 29.79 -27.05
CA ASN A 504 -8.87 30.05 -28.39
C ASN A 504 -10.36 29.72 -28.43
N GLY A 505 -11.23 30.70 -28.68
CA GLY A 505 -12.68 30.49 -28.87
C GLY A 505 -12.99 29.88 -30.25
N ASP A 506 -12.33 30.39 -31.29
CA ASP A 506 -12.46 29.98 -32.69
C ASP A 506 -13.78 30.43 -33.35
N GLU A 507 -14.72 29.56 -33.72
CA GLU A 507 -15.97 29.97 -34.38
C GLU A 507 -17.15 30.02 -33.39
N GLY A 508 -17.70 31.20 -33.13
CA GLY A 508 -18.91 31.36 -32.32
C GLY A 508 -18.83 32.59 -31.44
N ASN A 509 -19.79 32.73 -30.53
CA ASN A 509 -19.79 33.81 -29.56
C ASN A 509 -19.30 33.27 -28.21
N ASP A 510 -18.04 33.50 -27.91
CA ASP A 510 -17.31 32.79 -26.86
C ASP A 510 -17.11 33.63 -25.60
N ASN A 511 -16.83 32.97 -24.49
CA ASN A 511 -16.52 33.60 -23.22
C ASN A 511 -15.23 33.02 -22.64
N LEU A 512 -14.16 33.79 -22.71
CA LEU A 512 -12.81 33.40 -22.32
C LEU A 512 -12.38 34.15 -21.05
N ASN A 513 -11.81 33.43 -20.10
CA ASN A 513 -11.21 33.97 -18.89
C ASN A 513 -9.81 33.38 -18.69
N GLY A 514 -8.78 34.22 -18.71
CA GLY A 514 -7.38 33.81 -18.52
C GLY A 514 -7.15 33.35 -17.08
N GLY A 515 -7.28 34.28 -16.14
CA GLY A 515 -7.29 33.98 -14.72
C GLY A 515 -6.14 34.66 -14.01
N THR A 516 -5.10 33.90 -13.63
CA THR A 516 -3.89 34.47 -13.04
C THR A 516 -2.67 34.11 -13.87
N GLU A 517 -1.65 34.97 -13.77
CA GLU A 517 -0.44 34.89 -14.61
C GLU A 517 -0.71 35.38 -16.04
N ASN A 518 0.22 35.25 -16.99
CA ASN A 518 0.14 36.03 -18.24
C ASN A 518 -0.51 35.20 -19.36
N ASP A 519 -1.70 35.60 -19.76
CA ASP A 519 -2.54 34.78 -20.64
C ASP A 519 -2.62 35.32 -22.07
N ILE A 520 -2.93 34.43 -23.01
CA ILE A 520 -3.26 34.77 -24.39
C ILE A 520 -4.68 34.30 -24.68
N LEU A 521 -5.58 35.24 -24.92
CA LEU A 521 -6.99 34.98 -25.25
C LEU A 521 -7.25 35.41 -26.69
N ASN A 522 -7.75 34.49 -27.51
CA ASN A 522 -8.16 34.73 -28.89
C ASN A 522 -9.65 34.37 -29.02
N GLY A 523 -10.53 35.34 -29.25
CA GLY A 523 -11.97 35.13 -29.44
C GLY A 523 -12.22 34.36 -30.73
N GLY A 524 -11.86 34.95 -31.87
CA GLY A 524 -11.97 34.30 -33.17
C GLY A 524 -13.03 34.97 -34.03
N ALA A 525 -14.10 34.27 -34.36
CA ALA A 525 -15.17 34.76 -35.21
C ALA A 525 -16.53 34.67 -34.51
N GLY A 526 -17.12 35.81 -34.22
CA GLY A 526 -18.40 35.99 -33.54
C GLY A 526 -18.27 37.14 -32.54
N ASP A 527 -19.31 37.36 -31.73
CA ASP A 527 -19.29 38.44 -30.74
C ASP A 527 -18.80 37.89 -29.40
N ASP A 528 -17.53 38.11 -29.07
CA ASP A 528 -16.82 37.42 -27.98
C ASP A 528 -16.66 38.26 -26.71
N ILE A 529 -16.48 37.59 -25.57
CA ILE A 529 -16.16 38.19 -24.28
C ILE A 529 -14.84 37.62 -23.78
N LEU A 530 -13.82 38.48 -23.65
CA LEU A 530 -12.48 38.10 -23.18
C LEU A 530 -12.14 38.84 -21.89
N ASN A 531 -11.69 38.11 -20.88
CA ASN A 531 -11.26 38.66 -19.59
C ASN A 531 -9.89 38.09 -19.17
N GLY A 532 -8.83 38.91 -19.15
CA GLY A 532 -7.49 38.48 -18.73
C GLY A 532 -7.38 38.25 -17.22
N ASP A 533 -8.10 39.04 -16.42
CA ASP A 533 -8.08 39.05 -14.95
C ASP A 533 -6.76 39.58 -14.34
N LYS A 534 -5.75 38.76 -14.08
CA LYS A 534 -4.51 39.21 -13.42
C LYS A 534 -3.29 38.70 -14.16
N GLY A 535 -2.50 39.61 -14.72
CA GLY A 535 -1.35 39.23 -15.52
C GLY A 535 -1.05 40.30 -16.54
N ASP A 536 0.09 40.19 -17.21
CA ASP A 536 0.32 41.01 -18.40
C ASP A 536 -0.27 40.27 -19.62
N ASP A 537 -1.55 40.50 -19.91
CA ASP A 537 -2.33 39.64 -20.82
C ASP A 537 -2.35 40.11 -22.28
N ILE A 538 -2.62 39.19 -23.21
CA ILE A 538 -2.83 39.49 -24.63
C ILE A 538 -4.24 39.04 -25.04
N LEU A 539 -5.10 39.99 -25.38
CA LEU A 539 -6.48 39.73 -25.80
C LEU A 539 -6.69 40.14 -27.26
N ASN A 540 -7.13 39.20 -28.09
CA ASN A 540 -7.49 39.41 -29.49
C ASN A 540 -8.97 39.03 -29.69
N GLY A 541 -9.84 40.00 -29.99
CA GLY A 541 -11.28 39.75 -30.24
C GLY A 541 -11.46 38.96 -31.53
N GLY A 542 -11.09 39.55 -32.66
CA GLY A 542 -11.05 38.85 -33.94
C GLY A 542 -12.04 39.45 -34.93
N VAL A 543 -13.09 38.73 -35.31
CA VAL A 543 -14.13 39.21 -36.21
C VAL A 543 -15.47 39.17 -35.49
N GLY A 544 -16.11 40.32 -35.32
CA GLY A 544 -17.40 40.45 -34.63
C GLY A 544 -17.38 41.62 -33.67
N ASP A 545 -18.48 41.88 -32.96
CA ASP A 545 -18.54 43.00 -32.01
C ASP A 545 -18.12 42.52 -30.60
N ASP A 546 -16.84 42.70 -30.24
CA ASP A 546 -16.23 42.04 -29.09
C ASP A 546 -16.17 42.90 -27.81
N ILE A 547 -16.05 42.23 -26.65
CA ILE A 547 -15.82 42.86 -25.34
C ILE A 547 -14.54 42.31 -24.72
N LEU A 548 -13.51 43.15 -24.62
CA LEU A 548 -12.21 42.79 -24.04
C LEU A 548 -11.97 43.55 -22.73
N ASN A 549 -11.64 42.83 -21.67
CA ASN A 549 -11.22 43.36 -20.38
C ASN A 549 -9.88 42.76 -19.96
N GLY A 550 -8.80 43.55 -19.95
CA GLY A 550 -7.46 43.09 -19.56
C GLY A 550 -7.41 42.69 -18.08
N GLY A 551 -7.70 43.61 -17.18
CA GLY A 551 -7.73 43.37 -15.74
C GLY A 551 -6.62 44.10 -15.01
N GLU A 552 -5.87 43.41 -14.15
CA GLU A 552 -4.71 43.93 -13.44
C GLU A 552 -3.42 43.56 -14.19
N GLY A 553 -2.72 44.52 -14.79
CA GLY A 553 -1.42 44.21 -15.38
C GLY A 553 -0.88 45.26 -16.34
N TYR A 554 -0.10 44.82 -17.32
CA TYR A 554 0.14 45.53 -18.57
C TYR A 554 -0.48 44.71 -19.70
N ASP A 555 -1.64 45.15 -20.18
CA ASP A 555 -2.42 44.34 -21.12
C ASP A 555 -2.26 44.84 -22.56
N ILE A 556 -2.31 43.93 -23.52
CA ILE A 556 -2.34 44.21 -24.95
C ILE A 556 -3.69 43.78 -25.50
N LEU A 557 -4.50 44.76 -25.93
CA LEU A 557 -5.84 44.53 -26.45
C LEU A 557 -5.93 44.89 -27.94
N ASN A 558 -6.48 43.98 -28.72
CA ASN A 558 -6.79 44.18 -30.13
C ASN A 558 -8.22 43.66 -30.38
N GLY A 559 -9.17 44.56 -30.61
CA GLY A 559 -10.55 44.18 -30.90
C GLY A 559 -10.66 43.40 -32.22
N GLY A 560 -9.84 43.74 -33.22
CA GLY A 560 -9.92 43.13 -34.53
C GLY A 560 -10.87 43.90 -35.44
N ALA A 561 -11.74 43.21 -36.17
CA ALA A 561 -12.69 43.80 -37.10
C ALA A 561 -14.10 43.73 -36.52
N GLY A 562 -14.70 44.89 -36.24
CA GLY A 562 -15.98 44.91 -35.55
C GLY A 562 -16.30 46.27 -34.97
N ASN A 563 -17.16 46.32 -33.97
CA ASN A 563 -17.32 47.51 -33.15
C ASN A 563 -17.12 47.10 -31.69
N ASP A 564 -15.87 47.23 -31.25
CA ASP A 564 -15.42 46.55 -30.03
C ASP A 564 -15.45 47.46 -28.80
N ILE A 565 -15.59 46.86 -27.63
CA ILE A 565 -15.47 47.54 -26.34
C ILE A 565 -14.21 47.03 -25.65
N LEU A 566 -13.22 47.91 -25.52
CA LEU A 566 -11.91 47.58 -24.97
C LEU A 566 -11.69 48.28 -23.64
N LYS A 567 -11.27 47.53 -22.62
CA LYS A 567 -10.87 48.04 -21.32
C LYS A 567 -9.61 47.30 -20.86
N GLY A 568 -8.54 48.04 -20.58
CA GLY A 568 -7.26 47.47 -20.16
C GLY A 568 -7.35 47.19 -18.67
N GLY A 569 -7.21 48.21 -17.86
CA GLY A 569 -7.50 48.13 -16.45
C GLY A 569 -7.29 49.49 -15.80
N ASP A 570 -8.27 49.97 -15.04
CA ASP A 570 -8.12 51.28 -14.42
C ASP A 570 -6.81 51.32 -13.59
N TRP A 571 -5.99 52.37 -13.80
CA TRP A 571 -4.72 52.64 -13.09
C TRP A 571 -3.50 51.81 -13.50
N HIS A 572 -3.69 50.91 -14.46
CA HIS A 572 -2.67 50.12 -15.10
C HIS A 572 -2.17 50.82 -16.37
N LYS A 573 -1.09 50.29 -16.96
CA LYS A 573 -0.61 50.80 -18.24
C LYS A 573 -0.98 49.76 -19.26
N ASP A 574 -1.80 50.11 -20.24
CA ASP A 574 -2.25 49.15 -21.24
C ASP A 574 -1.96 49.63 -22.65
N ARG A 575 -2.05 48.72 -23.61
CA ARG A 575 -1.78 48.95 -25.02
C ARG A 575 -2.97 48.48 -25.86
N TYR A 576 -3.52 49.39 -26.64
CA TYR A 576 -4.61 49.13 -27.57
C TYR A 576 -4.07 49.23 -28.99
N GLU A 577 -4.25 48.19 -29.78
CA GLU A 577 -3.73 48.13 -31.15
C GLU A 577 -4.84 48.15 -32.18
N PHE A 578 -4.67 48.99 -33.21
CA PHE A 578 -5.65 49.17 -34.29
C PHE A 578 -4.97 49.13 -35.65
N GLU A 579 -5.59 48.46 -36.61
CA GLU A 579 -5.19 48.37 -38.02
C GLU A 579 -6.35 48.78 -38.94
N ALA A 580 -6.10 49.05 -40.22
CA ALA A 580 -7.17 49.46 -41.14
C ALA A 580 -8.27 48.38 -41.26
N GLY A 581 -9.55 48.79 -41.17
CA GLY A 581 -10.69 47.87 -41.15
C GLY A 581 -11.10 47.39 -39.76
N HIS A 582 -10.57 48.01 -38.69
CA HIS A 582 -10.92 47.67 -37.31
C HIS A 582 -12.37 48.03 -36.93
N GLY A 583 -13.00 48.98 -37.64
CA GLY A 583 -14.37 49.40 -37.37
C GLY A 583 -14.49 50.47 -36.28
N GLN A 584 -15.57 50.46 -35.48
CA GLN A 584 -15.92 51.57 -34.58
C GLN A 584 -15.83 51.22 -33.10
N ASP A 585 -14.62 51.32 -32.57
CA ASP A 585 -14.32 50.80 -31.23
C ASP A 585 -14.44 51.87 -30.16
N VAL A 586 -14.66 51.40 -28.94
CA VAL A 586 -14.72 52.20 -27.72
C VAL A 586 -13.63 51.70 -26.76
N VAL A 587 -12.67 52.57 -26.45
CA VAL A 587 -11.67 52.29 -25.39
C VAL A 587 -12.11 53.01 -24.12
N ASN A 588 -12.60 52.23 -23.15
CA ASN A 588 -13.11 52.73 -21.88
C ASN A 588 -12.14 52.41 -20.74
N ASP A 589 -11.07 53.19 -20.66
CA ASP A 589 -10.04 53.00 -19.65
C ASP A 589 -9.57 54.31 -19.00
N LYS A 590 -9.05 54.19 -17.78
CA LYS A 590 -8.58 55.29 -16.95
C LYS A 590 -7.14 55.07 -16.54
N GLY A 591 -6.28 56.03 -16.86
CA GLY A 591 -4.91 56.07 -16.34
C GLY A 591 -4.70 57.22 -15.38
N ASP A 592 -3.53 57.25 -14.73
CA ASP A 592 -3.13 58.40 -13.92
C ASP A 592 -2.48 59.47 -14.80
N ASN A 593 -3.04 60.69 -14.77
CA ASN A 593 -2.58 61.82 -15.58
C ASN A 593 -1.88 62.92 -14.75
N TYR A 594 -1.24 62.56 -13.62
CA TYR A 594 -0.46 63.53 -12.83
C TYR A 594 0.86 63.92 -13.50
N TYR A 595 1.24 65.21 -13.41
CA TYR A 595 2.44 65.83 -14.01
C TYR A 595 3.80 65.36 -13.44
N SER A 596 3.87 64.20 -12.78
CA SER A 596 5.12 63.64 -12.25
C SER A 596 5.64 62.56 -13.21
N GLU A 597 6.96 62.49 -13.43
CA GLU A 597 7.60 61.55 -14.37
C GLU A 597 7.20 60.07 -14.13
N SER A 598 6.85 59.70 -12.90
CA SER A 598 6.41 58.33 -12.57
C SER A 598 5.00 58.00 -13.07
N TYR A 599 4.13 59.01 -13.22
CA TYR A 599 2.73 58.83 -13.65
C TYR A 599 2.58 58.93 -15.15
N LEU A 600 3.43 59.70 -15.84
CA LEU A 600 3.50 59.71 -17.30
C LEU A 600 3.83 58.32 -17.89
N LYS A 601 4.52 57.47 -17.12
CA LYS A 601 4.80 56.07 -17.49
C LYS A 601 3.61 55.12 -17.37
N LYS A 602 2.52 55.57 -16.75
CA LYS A 602 1.25 54.84 -16.60
C LYS A 602 0.17 55.31 -17.57
N ARG A 603 0.56 56.07 -18.61
CA ARG A 603 -0.35 56.39 -19.70
C ARG A 603 -0.49 55.18 -20.60
N ASN A 604 -1.73 54.90 -20.96
CA ASN A 604 -2.08 53.87 -21.91
C ASN A 604 -1.61 54.25 -23.31
N ASP A 605 -1.29 53.26 -24.12
CA ASP A 605 -0.81 53.44 -25.49
C ASP A 605 -1.92 53.07 -26.47
N LEU A 606 -2.48 54.04 -27.21
CA LEU A 606 -3.30 53.78 -28.39
C LEU A 606 -2.39 53.75 -29.61
N VAL A 607 -2.35 52.62 -30.30
CA VAL A 607 -1.40 52.35 -31.38
C VAL A 607 -2.14 52.16 -32.69
N PHE A 608 -1.90 53.07 -33.63
CA PHE A 608 -2.48 53.03 -34.98
C PHE A 608 -1.41 52.56 -35.97
N LYS A 609 -1.30 51.24 -36.15
CA LYS A 609 -0.30 50.61 -37.03
C LYS A 609 -0.59 50.89 -38.51
N GLY A 610 0.37 51.42 -39.23
CA GLY A 610 0.21 51.73 -40.66
C GLY A 610 -0.49 53.07 -40.95
N ALA A 611 -0.87 53.85 -39.93
CA ALA A 611 -1.39 55.20 -40.07
C ALA A 611 -0.31 56.26 -39.81
N ASN A 612 -0.40 57.38 -40.54
CA ASN A 612 0.37 58.59 -40.24
C ASN A 612 -0.54 59.63 -39.56
N LEU A 613 -0.02 60.40 -38.61
CA LEU A 613 -0.82 61.42 -37.90
C LEU A 613 -1.45 62.45 -38.84
N ALA A 614 -0.80 62.77 -39.97
CA ALA A 614 -1.29 63.75 -40.93
C ALA A 614 -2.64 63.35 -41.57
N GLU A 615 -2.97 62.07 -41.56
CA GLU A 615 -4.19 61.50 -42.12
C GLU A 615 -5.29 61.32 -41.06
N ALA A 616 -4.91 61.38 -39.77
CA ALA A 616 -5.82 61.22 -38.65
C ALA A 616 -6.68 62.46 -38.41
N LYS A 617 -7.96 62.24 -38.04
CA LYS A 617 -8.88 63.31 -37.58
C LYS A 617 -9.26 63.08 -36.13
N PHE A 618 -9.18 64.15 -35.34
CA PHE A 618 -9.64 64.19 -33.95
C PHE A 618 -10.95 64.99 -33.90
N LEU A 619 -12.03 64.33 -33.51
CA LEU A 619 -13.39 64.85 -33.47
C LEU A 619 -13.93 64.82 -32.04
N ARG A 620 -14.81 65.75 -31.69
CA ARG A 620 -15.48 65.77 -30.38
C ARG A 620 -16.98 65.56 -30.56
N TYR A 621 -17.52 64.57 -29.87
CA TYR A 621 -18.96 64.30 -29.79
C TYR A 621 -19.39 64.33 -28.32
N GLY A 622 -20.07 65.41 -27.92
CA GLY A 622 -20.35 65.63 -26.50
C GLY A 622 -19.05 65.76 -25.68
N ASP A 623 -18.86 64.85 -24.73
CA ASP A 623 -17.64 64.77 -23.91
C ASP A 623 -16.64 63.72 -24.38
N ASP A 624 -16.91 63.04 -25.49
CA ASP A 624 -16.09 61.95 -26.01
C ASP A 624 -15.13 62.45 -27.10
N LEU A 625 -13.95 61.84 -27.16
CA LEU A 625 -12.98 62.04 -28.24
C LEU A 625 -13.11 60.90 -29.24
N VAL A 626 -13.31 61.21 -30.51
CA VAL A 626 -13.37 60.24 -31.60
C VAL A 626 -12.19 60.46 -32.54
N ILE A 627 -11.44 59.41 -32.82
CA ILE A 627 -10.22 59.43 -33.63
C ILE A 627 -10.47 58.60 -34.88
N GLN A 628 -10.24 59.19 -36.05
CA GLN A 628 -10.37 58.53 -37.35
C GLN A 628 -9.00 58.50 -38.03
N ALA A 629 -8.28 57.37 -37.93
CA ALA A 629 -6.93 57.22 -38.46
C ALA A 629 -6.86 56.60 -39.87
N TYR A 630 -7.85 55.79 -40.25
CA TYR A 630 -7.87 55.01 -41.52
C TYR A 630 -8.98 55.44 -42.50
N GLY A 631 -9.55 56.63 -42.31
CA GLY A 631 -10.73 57.11 -43.06
C GLY A 631 -11.95 57.25 -42.16
N SER A 632 -13.15 57.29 -42.73
CA SER A 632 -14.39 57.49 -41.95
C SER A 632 -15.12 56.20 -41.60
N ALA A 633 -14.64 55.05 -42.08
CA ALA A 633 -15.21 53.74 -41.75
C ALA A 633 -14.73 53.26 -40.38
N ASP A 634 -13.47 53.57 -40.05
CA ASP A 634 -12.82 53.16 -38.81
C ASP A 634 -12.70 54.35 -37.85
N SER A 635 -13.03 54.13 -36.57
CA SER A 635 -12.89 55.14 -35.52
C SER A 635 -12.68 54.55 -34.15
N VAL A 636 -11.86 55.20 -33.32
CA VAL A 636 -11.72 54.87 -31.89
C VAL A 636 -12.32 55.97 -31.05
N THR A 637 -13.25 55.62 -30.16
CA THR A 637 -13.91 56.53 -29.22
C THR A 637 -13.32 56.38 -27.83
N LEU A 638 -12.89 57.49 -27.23
CA LEU A 638 -12.52 57.61 -25.82
C LEU A 638 -13.63 58.33 -25.06
N PRO A 639 -14.44 57.61 -24.27
CA PRO A 639 -15.53 58.21 -23.50
C PRO A 639 -15.03 59.20 -22.46
N GLU A 640 -15.82 60.25 -22.23
CA GLU A 640 -15.56 61.29 -21.23
C GLU A 640 -14.18 61.97 -21.32
N TYR A 641 -13.48 61.88 -22.45
CA TYR A 641 -12.16 62.48 -22.64
C TYR A 641 -12.15 63.99 -22.34
N PHE A 642 -13.22 64.70 -22.69
CA PHE A 642 -13.38 66.13 -22.49
C PHE A 642 -14.07 66.49 -21.16
N ASN A 643 -14.53 65.51 -20.37
CA ASN A 643 -15.16 65.75 -19.07
C ASN A 643 -14.15 66.37 -18.09
N TYR A 644 -14.43 67.57 -17.57
CA TYR A 644 -13.51 68.29 -16.69
C TYR A 644 -13.35 67.62 -15.31
N ASP A 645 -14.40 66.95 -14.84
CA ASP A 645 -14.40 66.30 -13.53
C ASP A 645 -13.73 64.91 -13.56
N ASN A 646 -13.51 64.35 -14.76
CA ASN A 646 -12.86 63.05 -14.96
C ASN A 646 -11.57 63.18 -15.78
N ARG A 647 -10.49 63.64 -15.13
CA ARG A 647 -9.18 63.81 -15.79
C ARG A 647 -8.44 62.50 -16.12
N TYR A 648 -8.91 61.36 -15.59
CA TYR A 648 -8.24 60.06 -15.70
C TYR A 648 -8.51 59.39 -17.05
N SER A 649 -9.62 59.72 -17.71
CA SER A 649 -9.94 59.31 -19.10
C SER A 649 -9.02 59.91 -20.17
N ARG A 650 -8.06 60.76 -19.79
CA ARG A 650 -7.16 61.48 -20.71
C ARG A 650 -5.75 60.91 -20.76
N ALA A 651 -5.46 59.88 -19.98
CA ALA A 651 -4.12 59.36 -19.76
C ALA A 651 -3.67 58.43 -20.91
N PHE A 652 -3.64 58.96 -22.14
CA PHE A 652 -3.31 58.20 -23.34
C PHE A 652 -2.15 58.84 -24.12
N ASN A 653 -1.26 57.99 -24.63
CA ASN A 653 -0.32 58.29 -25.70
C ASN A 653 -0.94 57.80 -27.01
N PHE A 654 -0.92 58.63 -28.05
CA PHE A 654 -1.41 58.26 -29.38
C PHE A 654 -0.22 58.03 -30.28
N ILE A 655 0.00 56.78 -30.66
CA ILE A 655 1.19 56.30 -31.36
C ILE A 655 0.79 56.00 -32.81
N PHE A 656 1.36 56.77 -33.72
CA PHE A 656 1.30 56.56 -35.17
C PHE A 656 2.69 56.12 -35.67
N ASP A 657 2.78 55.57 -36.88
CA ASP A 657 4.05 55.09 -37.44
C ASP A 657 5.11 56.22 -37.56
N ASP A 658 4.66 57.46 -37.80
CA ASP A 658 5.53 58.61 -38.00
C ASP A 658 5.83 59.41 -36.72
N GLN A 659 4.95 59.37 -35.72
CA GLN A 659 5.10 60.14 -34.48
C GLN A 659 4.19 59.66 -33.34
N THR A 660 4.57 60.02 -32.11
CA THR A 660 3.73 59.89 -30.91
C THR A 660 3.30 61.26 -30.44
N ILE A 661 2.01 61.44 -30.17
CA ILE A 661 1.46 62.64 -29.54
C ILE A 661 0.81 62.29 -28.21
N VAL A 662 0.75 63.26 -27.30
CA VAL A 662 0.14 63.10 -25.98
C VAL A 662 -0.96 64.12 -25.72
N TYR A 663 -1.69 63.99 -24.61
CA TYR A 663 -2.70 64.95 -24.16
C TYR A 663 -2.24 66.42 -24.27
N GLU A 664 -1.00 66.73 -23.88
CA GLU A 664 -0.45 68.09 -23.94
C GLU A 664 -0.33 68.63 -25.36
N ASP A 665 -0.09 67.77 -26.35
CA ASP A 665 0.01 68.14 -27.76
C ASP A 665 -1.37 68.42 -28.33
N ILE A 666 -2.35 67.55 -28.02
CA ILE A 666 -3.76 67.74 -28.42
C ILE A 666 -4.28 69.08 -27.89
N ASN A 667 -4.01 69.40 -26.62
CA ASN A 667 -4.45 70.65 -26.00
C ASN A 667 -3.80 71.92 -26.61
N LYS A 668 -2.53 71.84 -27.05
CA LYS A 668 -1.79 73.02 -27.53
C LYS A 668 -1.84 73.24 -29.03
N HIS A 669 -2.01 72.16 -29.80
CA HIS A 669 -1.69 72.18 -31.24
C HIS A 669 -2.84 71.73 -32.14
N PHE A 670 -3.91 71.16 -31.60
CA PHE A 670 -5.05 70.69 -32.38
C PHE A 670 -6.27 71.59 -32.22
N THR A 671 -6.93 71.89 -33.34
CA THR A 671 -8.24 72.56 -33.34
C THR A 671 -9.32 71.50 -33.45
N ILE A 672 -10.03 71.23 -32.35
CA ILE A 672 -11.11 70.24 -32.33
C ILE A 672 -12.43 70.98 -32.56
N ASN A 673 -13.04 70.73 -33.73
CA ASN A 673 -14.30 71.37 -34.09
C ASN A 673 -15.46 70.71 -33.34
N GLN A 674 -16.24 71.52 -32.61
CA GLN A 674 -17.56 71.13 -32.10
C GLN A 674 -18.65 71.67 -33.03
N SER A 675 -19.58 70.81 -33.40
CA SER A 675 -20.78 71.17 -34.16
C SER A 675 -22.03 70.70 -33.42
N GLY A 676 -23.01 71.59 -33.28
CA GLY A 676 -24.35 71.23 -32.80
C GLY A 676 -25.18 70.50 -33.85
N ASP A 677 -26.28 69.90 -33.43
CA ASP A 677 -27.31 69.37 -34.33
C ASP A 677 -28.47 70.37 -34.48
N GLU A 678 -29.59 69.97 -35.06
CA GLU A 678 -30.76 70.85 -35.24
C GLU A 678 -31.54 71.12 -33.93
N LYS A 679 -31.07 70.62 -32.77
CA LYS A 679 -31.73 70.79 -31.46
C LYS A 679 -31.08 71.93 -30.67
N ASP A 680 -31.67 72.25 -29.51
CA ASP A 680 -31.09 73.22 -28.57
C ASP A 680 -29.84 72.62 -27.90
N ASN A 681 -28.66 72.83 -28.50
CA ASN A 681 -27.38 72.37 -27.94
C ASN A 681 -26.78 73.38 -26.96
N VAL A 682 -26.25 72.90 -25.83
CA VAL A 682 -25.29 73.64 -25.01
C VAL A 682 -23.90 73.18 -25.42
N ILE A 683 -23.16 74.05 -26.12
CA ILE A 683 -21.81 73.76 -26.60
C ILE A 683 -20.81 74.42 -25.66
N ASN A 684 -20.16 73.60 -24.82
CA ASN A 684 -19.08 74.06 -23.95
C ASN A 684 -17.74 73.81 -24.64
N GLY A 685 -16.99 74.89 -24.88
CA GLY A 685 -15.61 74.81 -25.38
C GLY A 685 -14.69 74.06 -24.43
N TRP A 686 -13.50 73.71 -24.92
CA TRP A 686 -12.49 73.03 -24.11
C TRP A 686 -11.82 73.97 -23.11
#